data_AF-A0A5M8QY50-F1
#
_entry.id   AF-A0A5M8QY50-F1
#
_cell.length_a   1.000
_cell.length_b   1.000
_cell.length_c   1.000
_cell.angle_alpha   90.00
_cell.angle_beta   90.00
_cell.angle_gamma   90.00
#
_symmetry.space_group_name_H-M   'P 1'
#
loop_
_entity.id
_entity.type
_entity.pdbx_description
1 polymer ?
#
loop_
_entity_poly.entity_id
_entity_poly.type
_entity_poly.pdbx_seq_one_letter_code
_entity_poly.pdbx_strand_id
1 'polypeptide(L)'
;MKLRLLFLTIAMVLSHLLTAQQIELVKDINTTQTGLGLFTREQAVANNMLFMLAGNNTEGIQLWRSDGTASGTIRLTDVNSTHRGDPSYLTGGGNYVCFVMEYEGQDWLYRSDGTREGTYRLRKFGQFASGYFDVIENVNGTIYFSYSDEIKSRQLWKTNGTIAGTVLVKDFGISGSGESVPDQLFSFNGKLYFVIRNEEDYDLPAVLWQSDGTGAGTVPGPVVPRGFIRPVFMGNNIYFGEGNSLYRINGKTITVVKDGFEWLREPLAVRQTLYFSARHTATGEELWKSDGTTAGTVLVKDINPGSTSSSDPTAFVNVAGTLYFKAHDATGWKLWKSNGTAAGTVPVSPVEVSRYTFVGQNDLVAIGSKIVFPAGPDSDELWVSDGTQAGTQLLISVKVEILGKVNNQVFFLGITPHGNQLYKTDGTVAGTVAVTNRTSSEGSTPQRMTDVNGTAFFIASPVLSVNTKYELWKSNGTASGTVKLVNSTSVNTNRPPRSFTNVNGILYYVENDDELWKSDGTVAGTTRLKINMGSDFSRNIDYLTAVNGTLFFLMNNDVWKSDGTTAGTVRIQHPDLKTGRISSLFHAGGTIYFKEIRYAEDTLQSVVLWKTNGEPAGTALLKSFSPSFRNAVPYAFKGELYFGEWDDVNSIELWKSDGTKNGTGIIKQVTSSGGNTLIQPEAMAGWGNYLYYLANTSTGFLLVKTDGTAAGTTVIKNLFPGGNMKRFRLYTAMGLVYFSVYNQNAMQELLWRSDGTAAGTFQLAAFDVYDAGDPYRDENRPIQIKDEVNGKLIFITYGKQSGDQAWVTDGTVTGTRMLTTSQTPKNFIIRSTVKFGNLFYFDMLDPETGTELWQTDGTAEGTHLTVEMNPEGNAVIHEMLVIGQTLLLSADNGKTGIELYKYLPPANQDAVITPIADAYTRNVPYEKTNFGTQSELSVKAGSLPGYQRKTYLKFPLDGISKINSAKLRVYGFNFENNKNITLAATGVNNDGWTETGINWLNAPAASGKILDSVKVGNQAKYYELDVTDFVKAQLAGDKTASFLLTNPKDDNVRLYFMSRENKSNPPQLVVEKQSSSAARIAASIEPEKRTADDSYIYPNPVKDHFFIQISDKHQGHAQLLLTKLNGQTHLLRQENHKAGEKTMKVNMADFRLPAGKYLLQVKSENEEEVLQMIVSE
;
A
#
# COMPACT_ATOMS: atom_id res chain seq x y z
N MET A 1 45.02 17.46 27.41
CA MET A 1 43.64 17.14 27.86
C MET A 1 42.61 18.16 27.40
N LYS A 2 42.55 19.40 27.94
CA LYS A 2 41.45 20.36 27.68
C LYS A 2 41.01 20.48 26.21
N LEU A 3 41.95 20.54 25.25
CA LEU A 3 41.62 20.62 23.82
C LEU A 3 40.88 19.39 23.26
N ARG A 4 41.15 18.17 23.76
CA ARG A 4 40.38 16.96 23.39
C ARG A 4 38.98 16.96 24.02
N LEU A 5 38.83 17.49 25.23
CA LEU A 5 37.51 17.65 25.85
C LEU A 5 36.66 18.64 25.07
N LEU A 6 37.25 19.77 24.66
CA LEU A 6 36.59 20.80 23.85
C LEU A 6 36.15 20.26 22.48
N PHE A 7 36.98 19.47 21.81
CA PHE A 7 36.59 18.77 20.57
C PHE A 7 35.46 17.74 20.79
N LEU A 8 35.42 17.08 21.95
CA LEU A 8 34.33 16.14 22.28
C LEU A 8 33.00 16.88 22.50
N THR A 9 33.00 17.98 23.25
CA THR A 9 31.79 18.80 23.44
C THR A 9 31.34 19.50 22.16
N ILE A 10 32.26 19.97 21.31
CA ILE A 10 31.89 20.56 20.01
C ILE A 10 31.32 19.49 19.08
N ALA A 11 31.85 18.26 19.07
CA ALA A 11 31.30 17.17 18.29
C ALA A 11 29.88 16.75 18.77
N MET A 12 29.67 16.70 20.09
CA MET A 12 28.34 16.44 20.67
C MET A 12 27.35 17.57 20.37
N VAL A 13 27.75 18.84 20.45
CA VAL A 13 26.85 19.97 20.13
C VAL A 13 26.52 20.02 18.63
N LEU A 14 27.47 19.72 17.74
CA LEU A 14 27.18 19.65 16.30
C LEU A 14 26.27 18.48 15.91
N SER A 15 26.29 17.34 16.62
CA SER A 15 25.39 16.22 16.29
C SER A 15 23.93 16.56 16.57
N HIS A 16 23.64 17.19 17.72
CA HIS A 16 22.27 17.60 18.09
C HIS A 16 21.73 18.77 17.23
N LEU A 17 22.61 19.58 16.63
CA LEU A 17 22.21 20.66 15.70
C LEU A 17 21.96 20.17 14.26
N LEU A 18 22.25 18.90 13.94
CA LEU A 18 22.09 18.34 12.58
C LEU A 18 20.83 17.48 12.42
N THR A 19 20.23 16.98 13.50
CA THR A 19 19.04 16.13 13.46
C THR A 19 17.75 16.91 13.16
N ALA A 20 17.55 18.05 13.84
CA ALA A 20 16.30 18.82 13.85
C ALA A 20 15.82 19.42 12.50
N GLN A 21 16.55 19.26 11.39
CA GLN A 21 16.25 19.93 10.12
C GLN A 21 16.02 19.00 8.94
N GLN A 22 15.56 17.79 9.25
CA GLN A 22 14.82 16.94 8.34
C GLN A 22 13.36 16.83 8.84
N ILE A 23 12.67 17.95 9.16
CA ILE A 23 11.18 18.12 9.29
C ILE A 23 10.61 19.39 8.60
N GLU A 24 9.55 19.30 7.75
CA GLU A 24 8.87 20.43 7.03
C GLU A 24 7.30 20.49 6.99
N LEU A 25 6.70 21.58 7.51
CA LEU A 25 5.25 21.88 7.63
C LEU A 25 4.43 22.01 6.35
N VAL A 26 3.63 20.98 6.04
CA VAL A 26 2.79 20.97 4.83
C VAL A 26 1.44 21.63 5.02
N LYS A 27 0.78 21.59 6.19
CA LYS A 27 -0.01 22.73 6.75
C LYS A 27 -0.98 22.37 7.90
N ASP A 28 -0.96 23.23 8.92
CA ASP A 28 -1.86 23.29 10.09
C ASP A 28 -3.26 23.82 9.70
N ILE A 29 -4.31 23.09 10.08
CA ILE A 29 -5.75 23.51 10.01
C ILE A 29 -6.65 22.97 11.11
N ASN A 30 -6.08 22.11 11.94
CA ASN A 30 -5.94 22.54 13.30
C ASN A 30 -5.72 24.08 13.28
N THR A 31 -6.59 24.86 13.91
CA THR A 31 -6.53 26.34 13.82
C THR A 31 -6.47 26.99 15.20
N THR A 32 -6.33 26.14 16.23
CA THR A 32 -7.22 26.25 17.39
C THR A 32 -6.70 25.33 18.52
N GLN A 33 -6.16 25.81 19.63
CA GLN A 33 -5.13 25.11 20.44
C GLN A 33 -5.53 24.11 21.60
N THR A 34 -6.35 23.04 21.45
CA THR A 34 -6.73 22.19 22.63
C THR A 34 -7.13 20.70 22.45
N GLY A 35 -6.57 19.84 23.32
CA GLY A 35 -7.33 18.98 24.24
C GLY A 35 -7.74 17.54 23.86
N LEU A 36 -8.51 17.32 22.80
CA LEU A 36 -9.15 16.02 22.48
C LEU A 36 -9.15 15.81 20.96
N GLY A 37 -9.21 14.57 20.43
CA GLY A 37 -9.67 13.33 21.04
C GLY A 37 -10.17 12.29 20.02
N LEU A 38 -9.46 12.09 18.92
CA LEU A 38 -9.97 11.88 17.56
C LEU A 38 -9.39 10.67 16.76
N PHE A 39 -10.10 9.53 16.79
CA PHE A 39 -10.15 8.43 15.78
C PHE A 39 -11.10 8.53 14.28
N THR A 40 -9.94 8.16 13.52
CA THR A 40 -9.46 8.13 12.06
C THR A 40 -9.70 6.75 11.34
N ARG A 41 -10.25 6.65 10.10
CA ARG A 41 -11.17 5.53 9.68
C ARG A 41 -11.26 5.09 8.19
N GLU A 42 -11.08 5.84 7.09
CA GLU A 42 -11.09 5.33 5.68
C GLU A 42 -10.21 6.10 4.60
N GLN A 43 -9.54 5.45 3.57
CA GLN A 43 -8.53 5.98 2.55
C GLN A 43 -7.69 5.02 1.58
N ALA A 44 -7.04 5.50 0.47
CA ALA A 44 -7.45 5.52 -0.99
C ALA A 44 -6.72 6.21 -2.23
N VAL A 45 -6.25 5.43 -3.28
CA VAL A 45 -5.31 5.58 -4.49
C VAL A 45 -5.67 6.18 -5.89
N ALA A 46 -4.77 6.99 -6.50
CA ALA A 46 -4.59 7.39 -7.95
C ALA A 46 -4.72 8.91 -8.30
N ASN A 47 -5.01 9.30 -9.55
CA ASN A 47 -4.89 10.70 -10.05
C ASN A 47 -3.54 11.43 -9.78
N ASN A 48 -2.49 10.73 -9.32
CA ASN A 48 -1.37 11.30 -8.55
C ASN A 48 -1.77 12.35 -7.49
N MET A 49 -2.98 12.21 -6.99
CA MET A 49 -3.52 12.88 -5.82
C MET A 49 -3.63 11.84 -4.71
N LEU A 50 -3.95 12.30 -3.51
CA LEU A 50 -3.89 11.46 -2.32
C LEU A 50 -4.91 12.01 -1.33
N PHE A 51 -5.94 11.34 -0.79
CA PHE A 51 -6.80 11.93 0.26
C PHE A 51 -6.91 11.08 1.55
N MET A 52 -7.84 11.29 2.50
CA MET A 52 -8.25 10.48 3.70
C MET A 52 -9.30 11.26 4.48
N LEU A 53 -9.92 10.80 5.58
CA LEU A 53 -10.50 11.67 6.68
C LEU A 53 -10.17 11.62 8.39
N ALA A 54 -10.06 13.07 8.40
CA ALA A 54 -9.30 14.20 9.11
C ALA A 54 -9.49 14.96 10.48
N GLY A 55 -10.59 15.05 11.24
CA GLY A 55 -10.65 16.11 12.29
C GLY A 55 -11.83 16.19 13.30
N ASN A 56 -12.00 17.41 13.81
CA ASN A 56 -12.69 17.80 15.06
C ASN A 56 -14.17 17.45 15.32
N ASN A 57 -14.47 17.59 16.60
CA ASN A 57 -15.70 17.23 17.33
C ASN A 57 -16.94 18.08 17.06
N THR A 58 -16.75 19.26 16.48
CA THR A 58 -17.69 20.39 16.67
C THR A 58 -18.11 20.96 15.34
N GLU A 59 -17.11 21.17 14.49
CA GLU A 59 -17.29 21.39 13.08
C GLU A 59 -17.74 20.08 12.40
N GLY A 60 -17.73 18.95 13.12
CA GLY A 60 -18.16 17.66 12.62
C GLY A 60 -17.30 17.25 11.44
N ILE A 61 -17.72 16.29 10.62
CA ILE A 61 -16.77 15.44 9.89
C ILE A 61 -17.30 15.48 8.39
N GLN A 62 -16.36 15.76 7.47
CA GLN A 62 -16.24 16.79 6.38
C GLN A 62 -15.33 16.66 5.04
N LEU A 63 -15.74 16.57 3.76
CA LEU A 63 -14.90 16.22 2.55
C LEU A 63 -13.62 17.01 2.09
N TRP A 64 -12.56 17.04 2.91
CA TRP A 64 -11.28 17.80 2.83
C TRP A 64 -10.23 17.41 1.59
N ARG A 65 -9.11 18.12 1.13
CA ARG A 65 -8.20 17.97 -0.13
C ARG A 65 -6.65 18.57 -0.27
N SER A 66 -5.40 17.92 -0.24
CA SER A 66 -4.02 18.08 -1.00
C SER A 66 -3.37 17.12 -2.11
N ASP A 67 -2.33 17.60 -2.80
CA ASP A 67 -1.34 16.78 -3.55
C ASP A 67 -0.03 16.47 -2.79
N GLY A 68 0.15 17.00 -1.57
CA GLY A 68 1.44 16.97 -0.85
C GLY A 68 2.20 18.30 -0.85
N THR A 69 1.56 19.37 -1.33
CA THR A 69 1.88 20.77 -1.04
C THR A 69 0.96 21.31 0.08
N ALA A 70 1.15 22.58 0.44
CA ALA A 70 0.28 23.38 1.32
C ALA A 70 -0.89 24.08 0.60
N SER A 71 -0.99 23.95 -0.74
CA SER A 71 -1.94 24.69 -1.59
C SER A 71 -2.88 23.83 -2.45
N GLY A 72 -2.47 22.65 -2.95
CA GLY A 72 -3.39 21.73 -3.67
C GLY A 72 -4.61 21.33 -2.82
N THR A 73 -4.36 21.29 -1.51
CA THR A 73 -4.98 21.96 -0.36
C THR A 73 -6.19 22.90 -0.59
N ILE A 74 -7.28 22.50 -1.30
CA ILE A 74 -8.58 23.25 -1.48
C ILE A 74 -9.96 22.66 -0.97
N ARG A 75 -10.78 23.46 -0.23
CA ARG A 75 -12.01 23.14 0.59
C ARG A 75 -13.23 22.46 -0.10
N LEU A 76 -13.18 21.26 -0.70
CA LEU A 76 -14.26 20.62 -1.53
C LEU A 76 -15.79 20.58 -1.14
N THR A 77 -16.29 20.98 0.03
CA THR A 77 -17.66 20.65 0.56
C THR A 77 -18.35 21.85 1.31
N ASP A 78 -19.15 21.60 2.37
CA ASP A 78 -19.67 22.42 3.52
C ASP A 78 -21.15 22.08 3.93
N VAL A 79 -21.36 21.34 5.04
CA VAL A 79 -22.68 21.08 5.67
C VAL A 79 -22.74 21.69 7.08
N ASN A 80 -23.91 21.62 7.74
CA ASN A 80 -24.15 22.11 9.09
C ASN A 80 -24.79 21.03 9.98
N SER A 81 -24.87 21.31 11.29
CA SER A 81 -24.99 20.39 12.45
C SER A 81 -26.24 19.47 12.55
N THR A 82 -26.92 19.12 11.45
CA THR A 82 -28.37 18.78 11.48
C THR A 82 -28.85 17.61 10.60
N HIS A 83 -27.99 16.82 9.97
CA HIS A 83 -28.40 15.75 9.02
C HIS A 83 -28.08 14.35 9.55
N ARG A 84 -28.80 13.29 9.16
CA ARG A 84 -28.79 11.94 9.80
C ARG A 84 -27.61 11.02 9.51
N GLY A 85 -26.54 11.43 8.84
CA GLY A 85 -25.33 10.60 8.90
C GLY A 85 -24.07 11.02 8.17
N ASP A 86 -22.95 10.85 8.88
CA ASP A 86 -21.54 10.66 8.50
C ASP A 86 -21.27 10.28 7.08
N PRO A 87 -19.98 10.26 6.63
CA PRO A 87 -19.51 8.63 5.73
C PRO A 87 -19.25 7.30 6.48
N SER A 88 -19.06 6.23 5.71
CA SER A 88 -18.05 5.17 5.80
C SER A 88 -17.74 4.66 4.37
N TYR A 89 -17.21 3.45 4.11
CA TYR A 89 -17.14 2.66 2.84
C TYR A 89 -16.43 3.11 1.55
N LEU A 90 -15.15 3.42 1.57
CA LEU A 90 -14.29 3.91 0.49
C LEU A 90 -13.35 2.94 -0.23
N THR A 91 -13.30 2.94 -1.57
CA THR A 91 -12.11 2.64 -2.44
C THR A 91 -12.54 3.12 -3.90
N GLY A 92 -11.73 3.09 -4.95
CA GLY A 92 -12.01 3.51 -6.36
C GLY A 92 -11.08 2.92 -7.44
N GLY A 93 -11.30 3.23 -8.72
CA GLY A 93 -10.39 2.79 -9.82
C GLY A 93 -10.19 3.77 -10.99
N GLY A 94 -8.93 4.10 -11.30
CA GLY A 94 -8.59 5.15 -12.28
C GLY A 94 -8.60 6.58 -11.73
N ASN A 95 -9.66 7.35 -12.04
CA ASN A 95 -9.56 8.82 -12.19
C ASN A 95 -10.61 9.73 -11.47
N TYR A 96 -11.54 9.18 -10.68
CA TYR A 96 -12.68 9.91 -10.07
C TYR A 96 -13.02 9.43 -8.64
N VAL A 97 -13.80 10.09 -7.80
CA VAL A 97 -14.00 9.70 -6.38
C VAL A 97 -15.46 9.84 -5.89
N CYS A 98 -15.89 9.06 -4.90
CA CYS A 98 -17.22 9.21 -4.29
C CYS A 98 -17.38 8.62 -2.88
N PHE A 99 -18.56 8.84 -2.25
CA PHE A 99 -19.05 8.25 -1.00
C PHE A 99 -20.58 8.01 -0.75
N VAL A 100 -21.23 8.28 0.43
CA VAL A 100 -22.64 8.02 1.01
C VAL A 100 -23.15 9.13 2.05
N MET A 101 -24.43 9.39 2.48
CA MET A 101 -24.87 10.43 3.55
C MET A 101 -26.38 10.43 3.92
N GLU A 102 -26.92 11.16 4.93
CA GLU A 102 -28.34 11.63 4.95
C GLU A 102 -28.58 13.01 4.32
N TYR A 103 -29.51 13.10 3.36
CA TYR A 103 -30.06 14.38 2.88
C TYR A 103 -31.59 14.36 2.89
N GLU A 104 -32.27 15.04 3.81
CA GLU A 104 -33.76 15.15 3.81
C GLU A 104 -34.52 13.83 4.06
N GLY A 105 -33.95 12.86 4.79
CA GLY A 105 -34.48 11.49 4.81
C GLY A 105 -34.39 10.80 3.43
N GLN A 106 -33.56 11.34 2.54
CA GLN A 106 -33.54 11.19 1.07
C GLN A 106 -32.12 11.43 0.48
N ASP A 107 -31.85 11.55 -0.83
CA ASP A 107 -32.44 10.64 -1.82
C ASP A 107 -31.55 9.93 -2.87
N TRP A 108 -30.27 10.21 -3.14
CA TRP A 108 -29.51 9.91 -4.38
C TRP A 108 -28.02 9.39 -4.25
N LEU A 109 -27.50 8.67 -5.26
CA LEU A 109 -26.08 8.36 -5.57
C LEU A 109 -25.40 9.55 -6.35
N TYR A 110 -24.07 9.54 -6.72
CA TYR A 110 -23.05 10.63 -7.07
C TYR A 110 -21.63 10.33 -7.76
N ARG A 111 -20.82 11.31 -8.29
CA ARG A 111 -19.36 11.16 -8.71
C ARG A 111 -18.50 12.47 -8.67
N SER A 112 -17.20 12.43 -8.31
CA SER A 112 -16.17 13.54 -8.19
C SER A 112 -14.87 13.28 -8.98
N ASP A 113 -13.94 14.24 -9.07
CA ASP A 113 -12.52 14.09 -9.47
C ASP A 113 -11.50 14.56 -8.42
N GLY A 114 -11.92 15.33 -7.42
CA GLY A 114 -11.03 16.22 -6.66
C GLY A 114 -11.31 17.72 -6.86
N THR A 115 -12.45 18.10 -7.43
CA THR A 115 -12.89 19.50 -7.47
C THR A 115 -14.18 19.71 -6.70
N ARG A 116 -14.52 20.98 -6.42
CA ARG A 116 -15.83 21.40 -5.89
C ARG A 116 -16.98 21.26 -6.92
N GLU A 117 -16.69 20.93 -8.18
CA GLU A 117 -17.63 21.09 -9.30
C GLU A 117 -17.90 19.80 -10.07
N GLY A 118 -16.87 18.98 -10.33
CA GLY A 118 -16.96 17.70 -11.05
C GLY A 118 -17.69 16.61 -10.28
N THR A 119 -18.62 17.00 -9.42
CA THR A 119 -18.78 16.47 -8.08
C THR A 119 -20.27 16.68 -7.68
N TYR A 120 -21.15 15.88 -8.30
CA TYR A 120 -22.63 15.96 -8.38
C TYR A 120 -23.40 14.60 -8.37
N ARG A 121 -24.74 14.63 -8.18
CA ARG A 121 -25.69 13.46 -8.09
C ARG A 121 -25.69 12.53 -9.32
N LEU A 122 -25.68 11.22 -9.07
CA LEU A 122 -25.98 10.12 -9.99
C LEU A 122 -27.41 9.50 -9.98
N ARG A 123 -28.18 9.35 -8.87
CA ARG A 123 -29.69 9.08 -8.79
C ARG A 123 -30.23 8.35 -7.51
N LYS A 124 -31.55 8.55 -7.28
CA LYS A 124 -32.50 8.29 -6.15
C LYS A 124 -32.44 6.87 -5.39
N PHE A 125 -32.73 6.49 -4.05
CA PHE A 125 -33.04 5.07 -3.40
C PHE A 125 -33.11 4.35 -1.87
N GLY A 126 -33.39 4.80 -0.59
CA GLY A 126 -33.55 4.17 0.79
C GLY A 126 -34.39 4.75 2.00
N GLN A 127 -34.65 3.93 3.06
CA GLN A 127 -35.35 4.34 4.34
C GLN A 127 -34.96 3.57 5.67
N PHE A 128 -34.23 4.17 6.63
CA PHE A 128 -33.34 3.51 7.63
C PHE A 128 -33.71 2.22 8.42
N ALA A 129 -34.93 1.66 8.42
CA ALA A 129 -35.24 0.48 9.28
C ALA A 129 -34.78 -0.90 8.73
N SER A 130 -34.56 -1.01 7.42
CA SER A 130 -34.74 -2.24 6.64
C SER A 130 -33.80 -2.75 5.46
N GLY A 131 -32.64 -2.16 5.11
CA GLY A 131 -31.61 -2.52 4.11
C GLY A 131 -30.15 -1.89 4.11
N TYR A 132 -29.09 -2.65 4.35
CA TYR A 132 -27.71 -2.21 4.71
C TYR A 132 -26.85 -2.17 3.32
N PHE A 133 -25.64 -1.58 3.04
CA PHE A 133 -24.72 -1.97 1.87
C PHE A 133 -23.18 -2.04 2.18
N ASP A 134 -22.35 -2.75 1.35
CA ASP A 134 -21.29 -3.63 1.93
C ASP A 134 -19.88 -4.00 1.39
N VAL A 135 -19.49 -3.92 0.12
CA VAL A 135 -18.29 -4.68 -0.36
C VAL A 135 -17.73 -3.99 -1.57
N ILE A 136 -16.49 -3.50 -1.53
CA ILE A 136 -16.01 -2.57 -2.54
C ILE A 136 -14.42 -2.74 -2.96
N GLU A 137 -13.93 -3.11 -4.16
CA GLU A 137 -12.49 -3.32 -4.62
C GLU A 137 -12.37 -3.18 -6.17
N ASN A 138 -11.22 -2.98 -6.82
CA ASN A 138 -11.13 -2.40 -8.19
C ASN A 138 -10.83 -3.32 -9.39
N VAL A 139 -11.71 -3.32 -10.41
CA VAL A 139 -11.38 -3.73 -11.79
C VAL A 139 -11.20 -2.51 -12.70
N ASN A 140 -10.03 -2.32 -13.34
CA ASN A 140 -9.82 -1.49 -14.53
C ASN A 140 -10.41 -0.05 -14.56
N GLY A 141 -10.85 0.54 -13.44
CA GLY A 141 -11.76 1.70 -13.52
C GLY A 141 -13.12 1.35 -14.15
N THR A 142 -13.72 0.23 -13.74
CA THR A 142 -15.14 -0.14 -13.85
C THR A 142 -15.50 -1.18 -12.75
N ILE A 143 -16.40 -1.00 -11.72
CA ILE A 143 -16.50 -1.85 -10.44
C ILE A 143 -17.92 -2.35 -9.69
N TYR A 144 -18.87 -3.39 -9.99
CA TYR A 144 -20.41 -3.82 -9.78
C TYR A 144 -21.03 -4.58 -8.54
N PHE A 145 -22.34 -4.29 -8.20
CA PHE A 145 -23.09 -3.95 -6.93
C PHE A 145 -24.23 -4.86 -6.34
N SER A 146 -24.52 -4.85 -5.01
CA SER A 146 -25.85 -5.15 -4.36
C SER A 146 -26.84 -3.97 -4.06
N TYR A 147 -27.94 -4.08 -3.29
CA TYR A 147 -28.97 -3.07 -2.86
C TYR A 147 -29.67 -3.60 -1.59
N SER A 148 -30.79 -3.08 -1.08
CA SER A 148 -31.41 -3.65 0.12
C SER A 148 -32.80 -3.13 0.46
N ASP A 149 -33.86 -3.93 0.23
CA ASP A 149 -35.30 -3.61 0.29
C ASP A 149 -36.20 -4.52 1.19
N GLU A 150 -37.30 -3.97 1.74
CA GLU A 150 -38.30 -4.67 2.58
C GLU A 150 -39.32 -5.49 1.76
N ILE A 151 -39.09 -5.77 0.49
CA ILE A 151 -39.78 -6.90 -0.15
C ILE A 151 -38.86 -8.12 -0.12
N LYS A 152 -37.55 -7.87 0.11
CA LYS A 152 -36.46 -8.67 -0.42
C LYS A 152 -36.72 -8.88 -1.94
N SER A 153 -35.98 -8.29 -2.90
CA SER A 153 -36.05 -8.70 -4.36
C SER A 153 -35.23 -9.84 -5.20
N ARG A 154 -34.12 -10.75 -5.15
CA ARG A 154 -32.57 -11.15 -4.84
C ARG A 154 -31.00 -10.52 -5.33
N GLN A 155 -30.23 -9.69 -6.30
CA GLN A 155 -30.07 -9.12 -7.85
C GLN A 155 -28.53 -8.71 -8.45
N LEU A 156 -28.14 -8.05 -9.65
CA LEU A 156 -26.90 -7.10 -10.02
C LEU A 156 -26.99 -5.66 -10.89
N TRP A 157 -26.40 -4.42 -10.63
CA TRP A 157 -26.16 -3.24 -11.64
C TRP A 157 -24.73 -2.55 -11.66
N LYS A 158 -24.47 -1.51 -12.52
CA LYS A 158 -23.17 -0.82 -12.81
C LYS A 158 -23.08 0.73 -12.88
N THR A 159 -21.96 1.43 -12.55
CA THR A 159 -21.68 2.89 -12.83
C THR A 159 -20.23 3.21 -13.16
N ASN A 160 -19.96 3.76 -14.35
CA ASN A 160 -18.67 4.40 -14.69
C ASN A 160 -18.52 5.85 -14.16
N GLY A 161 -19.17 6.18 -13.05
CA GLY A 161 -19.17 7.54 -12.50
C GLY A 161 -19.98 8.56 -13.30
N THR A 162 -20.80 8.12 -14.26
CA THR A 162 -21.69 9.01 -15.04
C THR A 162 -23.12 8.49 -14.99
N ILE A 163 -24.10 9.39 -14.98
CA ILE A 163 -25.54 9.05 -14.81
C ILE A 163 -25.99 8.02 -15.86
N ALA A 164 -25.45 8.13 -17.07
CA ALA A 164 -25.80 7.25 -18.19
C ALA A 164 -25.05 5.90 -18.20
N GLY A 165 -23.85 5.82 -17.63
CA GLY A 165 -23.16 4.54 -17.41
C GLY A 165 -23.55 3.86 -16.09
N THR A 166 -24.49 4.47 -15.36
CA THR A 166 -25.19 3.98 -14.15
C THR A 166 -26.41 3.15 -14.61
N VAL A 167 -26.25 1.84 -14.87
CA VAL A 167 -27.23 0.97 -15.59
C VAL A 167 -27.34 -0.47 -15.10
N LEU A 168 -28.53 -1.07 -15.30
CA LEU A 168 -28.95 -2.44 -14.96
C LEU A 168 -27.95 -3.49 -15.50
N VAL A 169 -27.64 -4.47 -14.65
CA VAL A 169 -27.06 -5.76 -15.04
C VAL A 169 -27.82 -6.94 -14.35
N LYS A 170 -29.17 -7.00 -14.26
CA LYS A 170 -30.07 -8.18 -14.02
C LYS A 170 -31.22 -8.11 -13.01
N ASP A 171 -32.46 -8.44 -13.41
CA ASP A 171 -33.59 -8.85 -12.51
C ASP A 171 -33.65 -10.34 -12.09
N PHE A 172 -34.01 -10.65 -10.81
CA PHE A 172 -34.28 -12.00 -10.29
C PHE A 172 -35.03 -12.12 -8.87
N GLY A 173 -36.27 -11.66 -8.63
CA GLY A 173 -37.30 -11.99 -7.56
C GLY A 173 -37.10 -12.45 -6.04
N ILE A 174 -38.23 -12.60 -5.30
CA ILE A 174 -38.46 -12.58 -3.81
C ILE A 174 -37.99 -13.80 -2.93
N SER A 175 -38.07 -13.72 -1.57
CA SER A 175 -37.47 -14.57 -0.50
C SER A 175 -38.37 -15.72 -0.02
N GLY A 176 -38.22 -16.91 -0.60
CA GLY A 176 -39.08 -18.08 -0.31
C GLY A 176 -38.97 -18.68 1.10
N SER A 177 -38.02 -18.20 1.89
CA SER A 177 -38.16 -17.80 3.31
C SER A 177 -37.09 -16.72 3.50
N GLY A 178 -35.82 -17.09 3.31
CA GLY A 178 -34.80 -16.20 2.76
C GLY A 178 -33.68 -16.95 2.04
N GLU A 179 -33.38 -16.51 0.82
CA GLU A 179 -32.13 -16.93 0.20
C GLU A 179 -31.00 -16.09 0.82
N SER A 180 -30.01 -15.64 0.07
CA SER A 180 -28.95 -14.91 0.69
C SER A 180 -28.15 -14.00 -0.16
N VAL A 181 -27.47 -13.12 0.56
CA VAL A 181 -26.72 -11.95 0.18
C VAL A 181 -25.19 -11.77 0.34
N PRO A 182 -24.55 -11.01 -0.53
CA PRO A 182 -23.14 -11.05 -0.67
C PRO A 182 -22.25 -10.22 0.31
N ASP A 183 -21.76 -10.76 1.41
CA ASP A 183 -20.51 -10.34 2.15
C ASP A 183 -19.15 -10.64 1.39
N GLN A 184 -18.09 -9.84 1.16
CA GLN A 184 -16.63 -10.18 0.79
C GLN A 184 -15.91 -10.33 -0.64
N LEU A 185 -16.45 -9.89 -1.82
CA LEU A 185 -16.05 -9.99 -3.29
C LEU A 185 -14.58 -9.87 -3.70
N PHE A 186 -14.05 -9.82 -4.95
CA PHE A 186 -12.84 -8.96 -5.26
C PHE A 186 -12.62 -8.83 -6.82
N SER A 187 -11.58 -8.21 -7.41
CA SER A 187 -11.29 -8.01 -8.88
C SER A 187 -10.21 -8.79 -9.67
N PHE A 188 -10.50 -9.30 -10.90
CA PHE A 188 -9.43 -9.79 -11.81
C PHE A 188 -9.71 -10.14 -13.29
N ASN A 189 -8.65 -10.21 -14.12
CA ASN A 189 -8.60 -10.25 -15.61
C ASN A 189 -9.51 -9.21 -16.23
N GLY A 190 -9.64 -8.06 -15.59
CA GLY A 190 -10.57 -7.06 -16.08
C GLY A 190 -12.04 -7.46 -15.98
N LYS A 191 -12.43 -8.54 -15.26
CA LYS A 191 -13.86 -8.88 -15.10
C LYS A 191 -14.37 -9.35 -13.67
N LEU A 192 -15.69 -9.55 -13.39
CA LEU A 192 -16.41 -9.47 -12.04
C LEU A 192 -16.64 -10.73 -11.12
N TYR A 193 -16.80 -10.60 -9.75
CA TYR A 193 -16.77 -11.68 -8.69
C TYR A 193 -17.49 -11.85 -7.21
N PHE A 194 -18.72 -12.44 -6.93
CA PHE A 194 -19.52 -12.61 -5.62
C PHE A 194 -20.12 -13.98 -5.12
N VAL A 195 -20.92 -14.07 -4.00
CA VAL A 195 -21.66 -15.21 -3.30
C VAL A 195 -23.19 -15.00 -3.04
N ILE A 196 -24.03 -16.03 -3.29
CA ILE A 196 -25.20 -16.50 -2.49
C ILE A 196 -24.78 -17.65 -1.58
N ARG A 197 -25.06 -17.56 -0.27
CA ARG A 197 -25.28 -18.63 0.72
C ARG A 197 -26.79 -18.80 0.97
N ASN A 198 -27.43 -18.67 2.15
CA ASN A 198 -28.93 -18.85 2.26
C ASN A 198 -29.53 -17.97 3.49
N GLU A 199 -30.71 -18.05 4.18
CA GLU A 199 -31.06 -17.29 5.46
C GLU A 199 -30.81 -17.84 6.89
N GLU A 200 -30.85 -19.15 7.18
CA GLU A 200 -31.21 -19.81 8.47
C GLU A 200 -30.11 -20.43 9.43
N ASP A 201 -29.13 -21.28 9.02
CA ASP A 201 -27.92 -21.79 9.74
C ASP A 201 -26.60 -21.61 8.89
N TYR A 202 -25.42 -21.20 9.42
CA TYR A 202 -24.20 -20.83 8.63
C TYR A 202 -23.36 -21.98 8.03
N ASP A 203 -23.93 -23.18 7.86
CA ASP A 203 -23.12 -24.40 7.88
C ASP A 203 -22.94 -25.15 6.54
N LEU A 204 -23.79 -25.00 5.52
CA LEU A 204 -23.89 -25.85 4.29
C LEU A 204 -23.22 -25.45 2.93
N PRO A 205 -23.02 -26.40 1.97
CA PRO A 205 -21.81 -25.94 0.57
C PRO A 205 -22.39 -24.90 -0.37
N ALA A 206 -21.92 -24.83 -1.62
CA ALA A 206 -21.72 -23.50 -2.14
C ALA A 206 -22.00 -23.09 -3.58
N VAL A 207 -22.43 -21.86 -4.08
CA VAL A 207 -22.86 -21.42 -5.50
C VAL A 207 -22.25 -20.42 -6.62
N LEU A 208 -20.97 -20.04 -6.71
CA LEU A 208 -20.13 -19.72 -7.91
C LEU A 208 -20.39 -19.00 -9.27
N TRP A 209 -21.44 -18.21 -9.49
CA TRP A 209 -21.50 -17.00 -10.36
C TRP A 209 -20.57 -16.71 -11.69
N GLN A 210 -20.85 -15.82 -12.69
CA GLN A 210 -19.84 -15.23 -13.66
C GLN A 210 -20.13 -13.86 -14.26
N SER A 211 -19.16 -12.91 -14.34
CA SER A 211 -19.28 -11.74 -15.23
C SER A 211 -18.15 -11.24 -16.10
N ASP A 212 -18.56 -10.84 -17.32
CA ASP A 212 -18.17 -9.67 -18.12
C ASP A 212 -18.91 -8.34 -17.77
N GLY A 213 -20.25 -8.34 -17.69
CA GLY A 213 -21.09 -7.24 -17.20
C GLY A 213 -22.22 -6.75 -18.10
N THR A 214 -23.03 -7.69 -18.59
CA THR A 214 -23.93 -7.51 -19.74
C THR A 214 -25.23 -8.30 -19.60
N GLY A 215 -26.12 -8.21 -20.60
CA GLY A 215 -27.32 -9.03 -20.82
C GLY A 215 -27.18 -10.56 -20.68
N ALA A 216 -25.97 -11.13 -20.83
CA ALA A 216 -25.85 -12.57 -21.03
C ALA A 216 -24.50 -13.24 -20.74
N GLY A 217 -23.41 -12.51 -20.45
CA GLY A 217 -22.16 -13.18 -20.06
C GLY A 217 -22.21 -13.80 -18.65
N THR A 218 -23.36 -13.69 -18.00
CA THR A 218 -23.94 -14.58 -16.99
C THR A 218 -24.04 -16.01 -17.47
N VAL A 219 -23.45 -16.96 -16.76
CA VAL A 219 -23.41 -18.40 -17.15
C VAL A 219 -22.90 -19.23 -15.99
N PRO A 220 -23.14 -20.59 -15.87
CA PRO A 220 -23.30 -21.48 -14.63
C PRO A 220 -22.02 -22.15 -13.98
N GLY A 221 -21.75 -22.44 -12.65
CA GLY A 221 -20.37 -22.53 -11.94
C GLY A 221 -20.01 -23.46 -10.72
N PRO A 222 -18.73 -23.98 -10.57
CA PRO A 222 -18.20 -25.24 -9.89
C PRO A 222 -19.01 -26.07 -8.81
N VAL A 223 -18.53 -26.68 -7.67
CA VAL A 223 -19.14 -26.62 -6.26
C VAL A 223 -18.14 -26.30 -5.06
N VAL A 224 -18.28 -25.36 -4.06
CA VAL A 224 -17.29 -24.91 -2.97
C VAL A 224 -17.66 -25.39 -1.52
N PRO A 225 -16.84 -25.10 -0.46
CA PRO A 225 -17.12 -25.24 0.98
C PRO A 225 -17.49 -23.97 1.91
N ARG A 226 -18.28 -24.12 3.02
CA ARG A 226 -18.81 -23.09 4.02
C ARG A 226 -17.76 -22.17 4.59
N GLY A 227 -17.98 -20.91 4.95
CA GLY A 227 -16.93 -20.18 5.72
C GLY A 227 -15.57 -20.01 5.02
N PHE A 228 -15.49 -20.21 3.70
CA PHE A 228 -14.75 -19.30 2.80
C PHE A 228 -14.86 -17.86 3.33
N ILE A 229 -13.75 -17.16 3.62
CA ILE A 229 -13.60 -15.85 4.28
C ILE A 229 -12.23 -15.22 3.87
N ARG A 230 -12.15 -14.42 2.79
CA ARG A 230 -10.96 -13.70 2.23
C ARG A 230 -9.89 -14.44 1.40
N PRO A 231 -9.86 -14.14 0.10
CA PRO A 231 -8.75 -14.43 -0.81
C PRO A 231 -8.40 -13.18 -1.69
N VAL A 232 -7.43 -13.18 -2.64
CA VAL A 232 -6.85 -11.96 -3.30
C VAL A 232 -6.13 -12.29 -4.65
N PHE A 233 -5.24 -11.47 -5.30
CA PHE A 233 -4.89 -11.48 -6.77
C PHE A 233 -3.45 -11.88 -7.29
N MET A 234 -3.33 -12.58 -8.45
CA MET A 234 -2.10 -12.68 -9.35
C MET A 234 -2.26 -13.39 -10.76
N GLY A 235 -1.68 -14.59 -11.04
CA GLY A 235 -1.26 -15.19 -12.37
C GLY A 235 -2.06 -16.19 -13.31
N ASN A 236 -2.98 -17.09 -12.88
CA ASN A 236 -4.01 -17.95 -13.54
C ASN A 236 -5.10 -18.79 -12.68
N ASN A 237 -5.20 -18.78 -11.32
CA ASN A 237 -5.80 -19.75 -10.35
C ASN A 237 -6.25 -19.29 -8.85
N ILE A 238 -7.48 -19.42 -8.23
CA ILE A 238 -7.86 -19.07 -6.75
C ILE A 238 -7.78 -20.05 -5.47
N TYR A 239 -6.66 -20.22 -4.77
CA TYR A 239 -6.17 -21.23 -3.76
C TYR A 239 -6.62 -21.28 -2.23
N PHE A 240 -7.06 -22.39 -1.62
CA PHE A 240 -8.32 -22.44 -0.84
C PHE A 240 -8.47 -23.17 0.53
N GLY A 241 -9.21 -22.71 1.57
CA GLY A 241 -9.96 -23.60 2.50
C GLY A 241 -10.08 -23.45 4.07
N GLU A 242 -10.32 -24.57 4.78
CA GLU A 242 -11.05 -24.93 6.02
C GLU A 242 -10.37 -25.86 7.05
N GLY A 243 -10.60 -25.66 8.35
CA GLY A 243 -10.33 -26.70 9.36
C GLY A 243 -8.97 -27.36 9.13
N ASN A 244 -8.91 -28.66 8.90
CA ASN A 244 -7.64 -29.34 8.76
C ASN A 244 -6.90 -29.10 7.41
N SER A 245 -7.44 -28.40 6.40
CA SER A 245 -7.21 -28.70 4.96
C SER A 245 -6.08 -27.70 4.20
N LEU A 246 -5.76 -27.07 2.96
CA LEU A 246 -6.02 -26.52 1.48
C LEU A 246 -6.46 -27.22 0.12
N TYR A 247 -7.13 -26.42 -0.75
CA TYR A 247 -7.90 -26.57 -2.01
C TYR A 247 -7.37 -25.71 -3.29
N ARG A 248 -7.65 -26.05 -4.60
CA ARG A 248 -7.03 -25.70 -5.94
C ARG A 248 -7.96 -25.80 -7.23
N ILE A 249 -7.88 -25.22 -8.46
CA ILE A 249 -8.91 -25.29 -9.61
C ILE A 249 -8.64 -24.66 -11.13
N ASN A 250 -8.26 -25.29 -12.30
CA ASN A 250 -8.34 -24.71 -13.76
C ASN A 250 -9.31 -25.38 -14.85
N GLY A 251 -10.39 -24.83 -15.46
CA GLY A 251 -11.53 -25.61 -16.10
C GLY A 251 -13.03 -25.37 -15.64
N LYS A 252 -13.65 -26.18 -14.73
CA LYS A 252 -14.72 -25.89 -13.70
C LYS A 252 -14.84 -26.77 -12.37
N THR A 253 -13.79 -27.03 -11.53
CA THR A 253 -13.80 -28.16 -10.54
C THR A 253 -12.81 -28.28 -9.34
N ILE A 254 -12.55 -29.40 -8.65
CA ILE A 254 -12.28 -29.36 -7.21
C ILE A 254 -10.88 -29.92 -6.72
N THR A 255 -9.70 -29.37 -7.12
CA THR A 255 -8.28 -29.80 -6.82
C THR A 255 -7.77 -29.60 -5.38
N VAL A 256 -7.10 -30.52 -4.69
CA VAL A 256 -6.71 -30.44 -3.25
C VAL A 256 -5.19 -30.53 -2.96
N VAL A 257 -4.70 -30.10 -1.76
CA VAL A 257 -3.28 -29.74 -1.48
C VAL A 257 -2.30 -30.57 -0.52
N LYS A 258 -1.95 -30.31 0.78
CA LYS A 258 -1.27 -31.19 1.84
C LYS A 258 -2.08 -32.39 2.43
N ASP A 259 -2.48 -32.40 3.70
CA ASP A 259 -3.47 -33.16 4.50
C ASP A 259 -3.44 -32.61 5.94
N GLY A 260 -4.48 -32.85 6.75
CA GLY A 260 -4.27 -33.06 8.18
C GLY A 260 -3.49 -31.96 8.90
N PHE A 261 -4.05 -30.75 8.91
CA PHE A 261 -3.91 -29.70 9.92
C PHE A 261 -4.85 -29.89 11.11
N GLU A 262 -5.01 -28.83 11.91
CA GLU A 262 -6.10 -28.68 12.88
C GLU A 262 -7.02 -27.50 12.47
N TRP A 263 -6.52 -26.32 12.03
CA TRP A 263 -7.28 -25.10 11.58
C TRP A 263 -6.36 -23.93 11.09
N LEU A 264 -6.92 -22.84 10.57
CA LEU A 264 -6.32 -21.80 9.67
C LEU A 264 -6.29 -20.34 10.15
N ARG A 265 -5.57 -19.44 9.43
CA ARG A 265 -6.07 -18.12 8.95
C ARG A 265 -5.16 -17.29 7.98
N GLU A 266 -5.79 -16.34 7.28
CA GLU A 266 -5.20 -15.25 6.48
C GLU A 266 -4.34 -15.68 5.28
N PRO A 267 -4.77 -15.54 4.01
CA PRO A 267 -3.90 -15.61 2.82
C PRO A 267 -3.44 -14.27 2.28
N LEU A 268 -2.35 -14.24 1.50
CA LEU A 268 -2.21 -13.31 0.35
C LEU A 268 -1.09 -13.62 -0.66
N ALA A 269 -1.31 -13.11 -1.87
CA ALA A 269 -0.52 -13.23 -3.09
C ALA A 269 0.69 -12.35 -3.22
N VAL A 270 1.74 -12.91 -3.80
CA VAL A 270 3.00 -12.25 -4.20
C VAL A 270 3.35 -12.57 -5.66
N ARG A 271 4.39 -11.97 -6.27
CA ARG A 271 4.77 -11.98 -7.73
C ARG A 271 3.98 -12.98 -8.55
N GLN A 272 4.34 -14.24 -8.35
CA GLN A 272 3.31 -15.22 -8.26
C GLN A 272 3.66 -16.19 -7.08
N THR A 273 3.15 -16.02 -5.84
CA THR A 273 3.19 -16.98 -4.70
C THR A 273 2.34 -16.48 -3.48
N LEU A 274 1.34 -17.23 -3.02
CA LEU A 274 0.46 -17.07 -1.86
C LEU A 274 1.11 -17.43 -0.55
N TYR A 275 1.02 -16.61 0.48
CA TYR A 275 1.33 -17.10 1.80
C TYR A 275 0.29 -16.81 2.89
N PHE A 276 0.21 -17.69 3.91
CA PHE A 276 -1.08 -18.16 4.43
C PHE A 276 -0.98 -19.00 5.74
N SER A 277 -1.60 -18.83 6.92
CA SER A 277 -1.40 -19.64 8.20
C SER A 277 -2.17 -20.96 8.59
N ALA A 278 -1.54 -22.05 9.11
CA ALA A 278 -2.30 -23.27 9.52
C ALA A 278 -2.05 -23.98 10.88
N ARG A 279 -2.64 -25.18 11.11
CA ARG A 279 -2.46 -26.06 12.31
C ARG A 279 -2.07 -27.54 12.03
N HIS A 280 -2.04 -28.49 13.00
CA HIS A 280 -1.89 -30.00 12.98
C HIS A 280 -1.48 -30.54 14.37
N THR A 281 -0.94 -31.75 14.51
CA THR A 281 -0.48 -32.39 15.77
C THR A 281 0.99 -32.17 16.24
N ALA A 282 1.85 -31.62 15.38
CA ALA A 282 3.32 -31.64 15.37
C ALA A 282 4.22 -30.36 15.55
N THR A 283 3.72 -29.15 15.89
CA THR A 283 4.45 -27.84 15.90
C THR A 283 3.65 -26.70 16.60
N GLY A 284 4.03 -25.42 16.47
CA GLY A 284 3.34 -24.12 16.74
C GLY A 284 2.78 -23.49 15.44
N GLU A 285 1.94 -22.43 15.40
CA GLU A 285 1.33 -21.85 14.14
C GLU A 285 2.12 -20.77 13.48
N GLU A 286 2.38 -21.01 12.19
CA GLU A 286 3.77 -21.23 11.80
C GLU A 286 3.96 -20.96 10.36
N LEU A 287 5.10 -20.45 9.95
CA LEU A 287 5.24 -19.90 8.62
C LEU A 287 5.73 -20.95 7.69
N TRP A 288 5.23 -21.22 6.46
CA TRP A 288 5.11 -22.63 6.11
C TRP A 288 4.92 -23.15 4.63
N LYS A 289 5.32 -22.48 3.54
CA LYS A 289 5.24 -22.77 2.06
C LYS A 289 4.08 -23.59 1.46
N SER A 290 4.13 -23.74 0.12
CA SER A 290 3.23 -24.27 -0.92
C SER A 290 2.99 -23.42 -2.12
N ASP A 291 3.46 -23.87 -3.26
CA ASP A 291 3.28 -23.26 -4.56
C ASP A 291 2.17 -23.90 -5.43
N GLY A 292 1.52 -25.04 -5.13
CA GLY A 292 0.38 -25.70 -5.87
C GLY A 292 0.32 -27.01 -6.81
N THR A 293 0.88 -28.18 -6.44
CA THR A 293 0.82 -29.63 -6.90
C THR A 293 1.54 -30.66 -5.95
N THR A 294 0.98 -31.85 -5.60
CA THR A 294 1.19 -32.84 -4.46
C THR A 294 2.51 -33.09 -3.73
N ALA A 295 3.40 -32.14 -3.79
CA ALA A 295 4.68 -32.15 -3.20
C ALA A 295 5.27 -30.74 -2.80
N GLY A 296 4.99 -29.53 -3.33
CA GLY A 296 5.59 -28.24 -2.82
C GLY A 296 5.34 -27.52 -1.44
N THR A 297 4.18 -27.45 -0.75
CA THR A 297 3.74 -27.02 0.65
C THR A 297 4.68 -27.06 1.86
N VAL A 298 6.00 -27.23 1.75
CA VAL A 298 7.00 -27.30 2.88
C VAL A 298 7.14 -25.99 3.68
N LEU A 299 7.81 -25.85 4.84
CA LEU A 299 7.50 -24.76 5.81
C LEU A 299 8.08 -23.33 5.44
N VAL A 300 8.25 -22.35 6.33
CA VAL A 300 8.99 -21.07 6.25
C VAL A 300 9.59 -20.65 7.61
N LYS A 301 9.02 -20.77 8.84
CA LYS A 301 9.70 -21.20 10.10
C LYS A 301 8.83 -21.41 11.34
N ASP A 302 9.51 -22.01 12.32
CA ASP A 302 9.14 -22.63 13.59
C ASP A 302 9.28 -21.64 14.73
N ILE A 303 8.67 -20.47 14.63
CA ILE A 303 9.26 -19.39 15.39
C ILE A 303 9.08 -19.49 16.88
N ASN A 304 8.12 -20.25 17.38
CA ASN A 304 8.05 -20.50 18.81
C ASN A 304 8.11 -22.00 19.09
N PRO A 305 9.31 -22.59 19.18
CA PRO A 305 9.46 -24.03 19.25
C PRO A 305 9.04 -24.68 20.56
N GLY A 306 8.50 -25.88 20.44
CA GLY A 306 7.95 -26.70 21.52
C GLY A 306 6.52 -27.10 21.21
N SER A 307 6.25 -28.39 21.01
CA SER A 307 4.97 -29.03 20.58
C SER A 307 3.60 -28.36 20.74
N THR A 308 3.43 -27.61 21.81
CA THR A 308 2.22 -26.99 22.36
C THR A 308 2.30 -25.47 22.37
N SER A 309 3.44 -24.96 21.91
CA SER A 309 4.01 -23.63 21.93
C SER A 309 4.28 -23.16 20.49
N SER A 310 4.04 -21.88 20.24
CA SER A 310 3.10 -21.46 19.20
C SER A 310 3.05 -19.88 19.17
N SER A 311 2.53 -19.14 18.15
CA SER A 311 2.87 -17.69 17.95
C SER A 311 1.93 -16.38 17.68
N ASP A 312 0.57 -16.38 17.43
CA ASP A 312 -0.67 -15.63 16.84
C ASP A 312 -1.02 -14.80 15.48
N PRO A 313 -1.04 -15.31 14.22
CA PRO A 313 -0.58 -14.61 12.98
C PRO A 313 -1.48 -13.50 12.47
N THR A 314 -0.88 -12.38 12.03
CA THR A 314 -1.77 -11.25 11.81
C THR A 314 -1.33 -10.21 10.77
N ALA A 315 -2.30 -9.94 9.89
CA ALA A 315 -2.44 -8.98 8.80
C ALA A 315 -1.44 -9.12 7.65
N PHE A 316 -1.83 -9.69 6.51
CA PHE A 316 -0.94 -10.05 5.40
C PHE A 316 -1.14 -9.14 4.18
N VAL A 317 -0.09 -8.51 3.66
CA VAL A 317 -0.14 -7.57 2.51
C VAL A 317 1.11 -7.70 1.57
N ASN A 318 1.13 -7.35 0.26
CA ASN A 318 2.20 -7.70 -0.73
C ASN A 318 2.66 -6.55 -1.60
N VAL A 319 3.98 -6.39 -1.77
CA VAL A 319 4.62 -5.34 -2.56
C VAL A 319 6.02 -5.75 -3.10
N ALA A 320 6.41 -5.15 -4.24
CA ALA A 320 7.50 -5.42 -5.22
C ALA A 320 7.80 -6.86 -5.62
N GLY A 321 7.11 -7.80 -5.01
CA GLY A 321 7.29 -9.21 -5.20
C GLY A 321 7.50 -9.98 -3.93
N THR A 322 6.97 -9.47 -2.82
CA THR A 322 7.22 -9.96 -1.49
C THR A 322 6.02 -9.66 -0.56
N LEU A 323 5.72 -10.43 0.51
CA LEU A 323 4.52 -10.20 1.38
C LEU A 323 4.89 -9.63 2.75
N TYR A 324 3.93 -9.25 3.62
CA TYR A 324 4.08 -8.42 4.81
C TYR A 324 3.08 -8.67 5.99
N PHE A 325 3.51 -9.00 7.25
CA PHE A 325 2.65 -9.33 8.46
C PHE A 325 3.32 -9.29 9.90
N LYS A 326 2.65 -9.59 11.07
CA LYS A 326 3.15 -9.54 12.52
C LYS A 326 3.41 -10.89 13.30
N ALA A 327 4.49 -11.09 14.11
CA ALA A 327 4.91 -12.40 14.76
C ALA A 327 5.46 -12.60 16.19
N HIS A 328 5.41 -13.82 16.81
CA HIS A 328 5.94 -14.12 18.17
C HIS A 328 6.79 -15.34 18.50
N ASP A 329 7.83 -15.10 19.30
CA ASP A 329 8.52 -16.12 20.10
C ASP A 329 8.78 -15.84 21.61
N ALA A 330 9.93 -16.13 22.25
CA ALA A 330 10.13 -15.74 23.66
C ALA A 330 11.03 -14.54 23.94
N THR A 331 11.91 -14.10 23.02
CA THR A 331 12.75 -12.93 23.32
C THR A 331 11.83 -11.70 23.75
N GLY A 332 10.63 -11.43 23.20
CA GLY A 332 9.62 -10.37 23.51
C GLY A 332 8.77 -9.98 22.26
N TRP A 333 7.47 -9.59 22.31
CA TRP A 333 6.34 -9.84 21.32
C TRP A 333 6.11 -9.07 19.92
N LYS A 334 6.51 -9.54 18.68
CA LYS A 334 6.90 -8.69 17.46
C LYS A 334 6.25 -8.67 16.04
N LEU A 335 6.90 -8.06 15.01
CA LEU A 335 6.45 -7.92 13.59
C LEU A 335 7.56 -8.15 12.49
N TRP A 336 7.28 -8.77 11.28
CA TRP A 336 8.29 -9.57 10.54
C TRP A 336 8.46 -9.58 8.96
N LYS A 337 9.71 -9.58 8.33
CA LYS A 337 10.19 -9.54 6.88
C LYS A 337 10.78 -10.79 6.11
N SER A 338 10.79 -10.92 4.73
CA SER A 338 11.30 -12.11 3.92
C SER A 338 10.98 -12.24 2.42
N ASN A 339 11.44 -13.31 1.70
CA ASN A 339 11.18 -13.86 0.34
C ASN A 339 10.58 -15.28 0.35
N GLY A 340 10.53 -15.89 1.53
CA GLY A 340 9.98 -17.18 1.88
C GLY A 340 10.97 -18.23 2.27
N THR A 341 12.25 -18.12 1.90
CA THR A 341 13.23 -18.82 2.72
C THR A 341 13.01 -18.35 4.16
N ALA A 342 13.27 -19.15 5.16
CA ALA A 342 13.43 -18.77 6.57
C ALA A 342 14.71 -18.08 6.99
N ALA A 343 15.59 -17.72 6.06
CA ALA A 343 16.65 -16.75 6.26
C ALA A 343 17.20 -16.28 4.91
N GLY A 344 16.42 -15.72 4.00
CA GLY A 344 14.98 -15.76 3.92
C GLY A 344 14.07 -14.95 4.87
N THR A 345 13.84 -15.29 6.17
CA THR A 345 12.97 -14.69 7.25
C THR A 345 13.80 -14.52 8.63
N VAL A 346 13.97 -13.37 9.37
CA VAL A 346 15.06 -13.00 10.41
C VAL A 346 15.15 -11.59 11.18
N PRO A 347 15.17 -11.44 12.50
CA PRO A 347 14.40 -10.35 13.17
C PRO A 347 14.75 -8.82 13.16
N VAL A 348 14.09 -7.93 12.41
CA VAL A 348 14.63 -6.55 12.12
C VAL A 348 14.40 -5.44 13.08
N SER A 349 13.62 -5.65 14.09
CA SER A 349 12.85 -4.58 14.71
C SER A 349 13.71 -3.76 15.73
N PRO A 350 13.22 -2.90 16.64
CA PRO A 350 13.83 -2.66 17.95
C PRO A 350 12.89 -2.32 19.13
N VAL A 351 11.51 -2.21 19.03
CA VAL A 351 10.38 -1.84 20.03
C VAL A 351 8.81 -2.13 19.89
N GLU A 352 8.04 -2.34 21.01
CA GLU A 352 6.94 -3.36 21.22
C GLU A 352 5.72 -3.50 20.20
N VAL A 353 5.12 -4.66 19.78
CA VAL A 353 3.84 -4.69 18.98
C VAL A 353 2.67 -5.01 19.89
N SER A 354 1.53 -4.36 19.64
CA SER A 354 0.26 -4.81 20.22
C SER A 354 0.00 -6.26 19.88
N ARG A 355 -0.39 -7.02 20.92
CA ARG A 355 -0.78 -8.39 20.73
C ARG A 355 -1.90 -8.57 19.71
N TYR A 356 -2.78 -7.60 19.66
CA TYR A 356 -4.00 -7.73 18.92
C TYR A 356 -3.94 -6.86 17.66
N THR A 357 -4.32 -7.47 16.54
CA THR A 357 -4.97 -6.70 15.48
C THR A 357 -6.29 -6.25 16.06
N PHE A 358 -6.33 -5.03 16.61
CA PHE A 358 -7.60 -4.50 17.07
C PHE A 358 -8.55 -4.46 15.88
N VAL A 359 -9.77 -4.98 16.06
CA VAL A 359 -10.64 -5.32 14.93
C VAL A 359 -11.08 -4.04 14.25
N GLY A 360 -10.52 -3.82 13.07
CA GLY A 360 -10.73 -2.58 12.36
C GLY A 360 -9.67 -1.52 12.61
N GLN A 361 -8.49 -1.93 13.03
CA GLN A 361 -7.29 -1.37 12.45
C GLN A 361 -7.06 -2.14 11.14
N ASN A 362 -6.40 -1.59 10.11
CA ASN A 362 -5.53 -2.48 9.33
C ASN A 362 -4.45 -2.99 10.31
N ASP A 363 -3.44 -3.71 9.85
CA ASP A 363 -2.28 -3.83 10.73
C ASP A 363 -0.96 -3.78 10.02
N LEU A 364 -1.01 -3.57 8.70
CA LEU A 364 -0.05 -3.76 7.59
C LEU A 364 -0.65 -3.16 6.30
N VAL A 365 0.03 -2.32 5.50
CA VAL A 365 -0.59 -1.78 4.25
C VAL A 365 0.34 -1.38 3.07
N ALA A 366 0.13 -1.96 1.87
CA ALA A 366 0.98 -2.04 0.66
C ALA A 366 1.38 -0.72 -0.04
N ILE A 367 2.66 -0.32 -0.13
CA ILE A 367 3.06 1.00 -0.66
C ILE A 367 4.32 1.17 -1.55
N GLY A 368 4.71 0.16 -2.32
CA GLY A 368 5.50 0.29 -3.58
C GLY A 368 6.71 -0.65 -3.73
N SER A 369 7.46 -0.87 -2.65
CA SER A 369 8.33 -2.06 -2.43
C SER A 369 8.43 -2.34 -0.93
N LYS A 370 7.34 -2.07 -0.23
CA LYS A 370 7.37 -1.46 1.08
C LYS A 370 5.89 -1.20 1.52
N ILE A 371 5.44 -1.28 2.81
CA ILE A 371 4.03 -1.32 3.36
C ILE A 371 3.81 -0.95 4.87
N VAL A 372 2.65 -0.62 5.51
CA VAL A 372 2.64 0.00 6.89
C VAL A 372 1.80 -0.59 8.08
N PHE A 373 2.27 -0.64 9.36
CA PHE A 373 1.86 -1.48 10.52
C PHE A 373 2.02 -0.78 11.99
N PRO A 374 1.31 -1.00 13.16
CA PRO A 374 1.36 -0.08 14.38
C PRO A 374 1.95 -0.52 15.77
N ALA A 375 3.23 -0.42 16.12
CA ALA A 375 3.82 -0.95 17.40
C ALA A 375 3.80 -0.03 18.68
N GLY A 376 4.89 0.07 19.46
CA GLY A 376 5.09 0.77 20.74
C GLY A 376 4.90 -0.05 22.03
N PRO A 377 5.28 0.46 23.22
CA PRO A 377 4.58 0.09 24.46
C PRO A 377 3.08 0.33 24.25
N ASP A 378 2.18 -0.49 24.79
CA ASP A 378 0.72 -0.26 24.76
C ASP A 378 0.02 -0.07 23.39
N SER A 379 0.69 -0.42 22.28
CA SER A 379 0.30 -0.02 20.91
C SER A 379 0.46 1.48 20.70
N ASP A 380 1.48 2.10 21.29
CA ASP A 380 1.60 3.55 21.37
C ASP A 380 2.58 4.13 20.40
N GLU A 381 3.11 3.45 19.38
CA GLU A 381 4.06 4.07 18.46
C GLU A 381 3.96 3.42 17.04
N LEU A 382 4.33 4.06 15.93
CA LEU A 382 4.29 3.45 14.58
C LEU A 382 5.59 3.66 13.80
N TRP A 383 5.67 3.11 12.56
CA TRP A 383 6.90 2.75 11.89
C TRP A 383 6.94 2.73 10.29
N VAL A 384 7.96 2.16 9.56
CA VAL A 384 8.29 2.22 8.07
C VAL A 384 9.45 1.33 7.55
N SER A 385 9.92 1.32 6.24
CA SER A 385 10.93 0.36 5.55
C SER A 385 10.77 -0.20 4.08
N ASP A 386 11.77 -0.70 3.30
CA ASP A 386 11.70 -1.96 2.42
C ASP A 386 12.36 -3.22 3.02
N GLY A 387 13.70 -3.32 3.01
CA GLY A 387 14.39 -4.37 3.79
C GLY A 387 15.84 -4.15 4.29
N THR A 388 16.09 -4.17 5.63
CA THR A 388 17.26 -4.68 6.44
C THR A 388 16.98 -4.67 7.96
N GLN A 389 17.94 -4.59 8.89
CA GLN A 389 17.84 -3.90 10.18
C GLN A 389 18.80 -2.70 10.16
N ALA A 390 18.82 -1.96 9.06
CA ALA A 390 19.71 -0.81 8.95
C ALA A 390 18.96 0.52 8.95
N GLY A 391 17.87 0.47 8.19
CA GLY A 391 16.71 1.34 8.11
C GLY A 391 16.22 2.17 9.30
N THR A 392 16.53 1.85 10.55
CA THR A 392 15.44 1.67 11.56
C THR A 392 15.01 3.04 12.11
N GLN A 393 14.09 3.66 11.42
CA GLN A 393 13.61 4.96 11.67
C GLN A 393 12.28 5.16 12.33
N LEU A 394 12.26 5.43 13.66
CA LEU A 394 11.12 6.15 14.23
C LEU A 394 10.59 7.13 13.22
N LEU A 395 9.28 7.22 13.05
CA LEU A 395 8.71 8.45 12.54
C LEU A 395 7.66 9.13 13.41
N ILE A 396 7.60 8.75 14.73
CA ILE A 396 6.97 9.13 16.06
C ILE A 396 6.16 7.93 16.83
N SER A 397 5.88 7.50 18.13
CA SER A 397 5.84 7.75 19.65
C SER A 397 4.68 8.36 20.58
N VAL A 398 3.48 7.78 20.79
CA VAL A 398 2.29 8.03 21.72
C VAL A 398 0.94 7.48 21.14
N LYS A 399 -0.07 7.11 21.94
CA LYS A 399 -1.06 6.03 21.63
C LYS A 399 -1.59 5.77 20.18
N VAL A 400 -1.52 4.51 19.67
CA VAL A 400 -1.72 4.15 18.24
C VAL A 400 -2.85 3.22 17.72
N GLU A 401 -3.16 3.47 16.43
CA GLU A 401 -4.13 2.78 15.58
C GLU A 401 -3.87 3.02 14.07
N ILE A 402 -3.51 1.95 13.34
CA ILE A 402 -3.41 1.83 11.86
C ILE A 402 -4.72 1.59 11.19
N LEU A 403 -4.82 1.81 9.88
CA LEU A 403 -6.08 1.77 9.22
C LEU A 403 -6.14 1.32 7.73
N GLY A 404 -5.33 1.68 6.70
CA GLY A 404 -5.67 1.41 5.25
C GLY A 404 -4.84 2.05 4.12
N LYS A 405 -5.24 2.13 2.83
CA LYS A 405 -4.28 2.46 1.71
C LYS A 405 -4.65 3.56 0.67
N VAL A 406 -3.88 4.66 0.51
CA VAL A 406 -3.90 5.60 -0.67
C VAL A 406 -2.89 5.25 -1.79
N ASN A 407 -2.57 6.17 -2.70
CA ASN A 407 -2.00 6.09 -4.07
C ASN A 407 -0.61 5.46 -4.26
N ASN A 408 -0.42 4.24 -3.75
CA ASN A 408 0.85 3.73 -3.25
C ASN A 408 1.16 4.16 -1.80
N GLN A 409 0.14 4.26 -0.93
CA GLN A 409 0.20 5.06 0.30
C GLN A 409 -0.76 4.64 1.49
N VAL A 410 -0.83 5.26 2.71
CA VAL A 410 -1.55 4.84 3.98
C VAL A 410 -1.85 5.98 5.09
N PHE A 411 -2.65 5.92 6.20
CA PHE A 411 -3.17 7.12 6.98
C PHE A 411 -3.87 7.03 8.39
N PHE A 412 -3.96 8.06 9.29
CA PHE A 412 -4.32 7.72 10.71
C PHE A 412 -4.40 8.76 11.92
N LEU A 413 -4.65 8.26 13.16
CA LEU A 413 -5.09 8.94 14.41
C LEU A 413 -4.13 9.24 15.60
N GLY A 414 -2.82 9.36 15.42
CA GLY A 414 -1.79 9.79 16.43
C GLY A 414 -1.98 10.05 17.97
N ILE A 415 -2.70 9.33 18.85
CA ILE A 415 -3.27 9.86 20.14
C ILE A 415 -2.32 10.70 21.03
N THR A 416 -2.80 11.89 21.45
CA THR A 416 -2.02 12.87 22.23
C THR A 416 -2.78 13.42 23.45
N PRO A 417 -2.09 14.03 24.43
CA PRO A 417 -2.69 14.80 25.53
C PRO A 417 -3.33 16.13 25.11
N HIS A 418 -2.96 16.66 23.94
CA HIS A 418 -3.68 17.74 23.25
C HIS A 418 -4.75 17.19 22.31
N GLY A 419 -5.13 15.95 22.56
CA GLY A 419 -6.13 15.24 21.82
C GLY A 419 -5.58 14.57 20.60
N ASN A 420 -6.24 13.47 20.26
CA ASN A 420 -6.10 12.97 18.93
C ASN A 420 -6.64 14.01 17.88
N GLN A 421 -6.05 14.18 16.69
CA GLN A 421 -6.46 14.89 15.47
C GLN A 421 -6.14 14.06 14.17
N LEU A 422 -5.34 14.52 13.17
CA LEU A 422 -4.92 13.70 11.99
C LEU A 422 -3.51 13.92 11.39
N TYR A 423 -2.86 12.82 11.03
CA TYR A 423 -1.69 12.78 10.17
C TYR A 423 -1.80 12.22 8.72
N LYS A 424 -1.03 12.71 7.72
CA LYS A 424 -0.88 12.17 6.34
C LYS A 424 0.54 12.03 5.95
N THR A 425 0.85 11.05 5.16
CA THR A 425 2.20 10.58 5.05
C THR A 425 2.75 10.44 3.61
N ASP A 426 3.81 9.67 3.41
CA ASP A 426 4.92 9.76 2.44
C ASP A 426 5.82 8.54 2.70
N GLY A 427 6.53 8.49 3.86
CA GLY A 427 7.50 7.44 4.27
C GLY A 427 8.82 7.78 5.01
N THR A 428 9.16 9.02 5.37
CA THR A 428 10.45 9.38 6.06
C THR A 428 10.36 10.74 6.77
N VAL A 429 11.23 11.05 7.73
CA VAL A 429 10.84 11.97 8.82
C VAL A 429 10.45 13.37 8.50
N ALA A 430 11.08 14.00 7.51
CA ALA A 430 10.67 15.35 7.19
C ALA A 430 9.23 15.47 6.76
N GLY A 431 8.64 14.32 6.50
CA GLY A 431 7.25 14.09 6.50
C GLY A 431 6.42 14.48 7.72
N THR A 432 6.85 14.69 8.96
CA THR A 432 5.96 14.55 10.17
C THR A 432 5.60 15.92 10.93
N VAL A 433 4.30 16.39 11.08
CA VAL A 433 3.66 17.59 11.84
C VAL A 433 2.62 18.72 11.30
N ALA A 434 1.56 18.49 10.45
CA ALA A 434 0.13 19.05 10.23
C ALA A 434 -0.93 18.55 9.10
N VAL A 435 -2.11 17.87 9.39
CA VAL A 435 -3.24 17.59 8.38
C VAL A 435 -4.63 18.17 8.72
N THR A 436 -5.32 17.59 9.71
CA THR A 436 -6.00 18.21 10.89
C THR A 436 -7.44 18.75 11.03
N ASN A 437 -7.85 19.04 12.29
CA ASN A 437 -8.61 20.20 12.85
C ASN A 437 -8.78 20.09 14.39
N ARG A 438 -8.84 21.24 15.12
CA ARG A 438 -8.56 21.43 16.58
C ARG A 438 -9.65 22.32 17.26
N THR A 439 -9.34 23.16 18.29
CA THR A 439 -10.30 23.71 19.32
C THR A 439 -11.78 23.59 19.00
N SER A 440 -12.33 22.51 19.53
CA SER A 440 -12.81 22.60 20.91
C SER A 440 -11.82 21.86 21.83
N SER A 441 -11.97 21.84 23.15
CA SER A 441 -11.16 20.96 24.03
C SER A 441 -11.60 19.49 23.90
N GLU A 442 -11.80 19.08 22.65
CA GLU A 442 -12.77 18.15 22.07
C GLU A 442 -12.42 18.14 20.55
N GLY A 443 -12.12 17.04 19.83
CA GLY A 443 -12.33 15.59 19.97
C GLY A 443 -12.47 14.89 18.58
N SER A 444 -12.70 13.55 18.51
CA SER A 444 -13.78 12.83 17.75
C SER A 444 -13.85 11.26 17.74
N THR A 445 -13.15 10.36 18.43
CA THR A 445 -13.40 8.62 18.35
C THR A 445 -13.78 8.16 16.66
N PRO A 446 -12.72 8.14 15.82
CA PRO A 446 -12.62 6.87 13.92
C PRO A 446 -11.81 5.48 13.80
N GLN A 447 -12.19 4.42 13.02
CA GLN A 447 -11.47 3.09 12.78
C GLN A 447 -11.64 2.26 11.39
N ARG A 448 -10.58 1.71 10.75
CA ARG A 448 -10.35 0.85 9.50
C ARG A 448 -10.60 1.34 8.06
N MET A 449 -9.50 1.55 7.31
CA MET A 449 -9.35 2.30 6.06
C MET A 449 -9.05 1.57 4.68
N THR A 450 -9.40 2.16 3.51
CA THR A 450 -9.51 1.54 2.15
C THR A 450 -9.74 2.50 0.90
N ASP A 451 -9.60 2.01 -0.37
CA ASP A 451 -8.66 2.49 -1.45
C ASP A 451 -9.09 3.12 -2.94
N VAL A 452 -9.05 4.44 -3.35
CA VAL A 452 -9.66 5.19 -4.56
C VAL A 452 -8.83 6.30 -5.23
N ASN A 453 -9.14 6.58 -6.50
CA ASN A 453 -8.60 7.60 -7.44
C ASN A 453 -8.14 8.94 -6.87
N GLY A 454 -7.00 8.84 -6.24
CA GLY A 454 -6.37 9.78 -5.37
C GLY A 454 -7.05 9.87 -4.03
N THR A 455 -8.37 9.98 -3.96
CA THR A 455 -9.03 10.65 -2.83
C THR A 455 -9.73 9.67 -1.88
N ALA A 456 -9.59 9.91 -0.59
CA ALA A 456 -9.58 8.91 0.47
C ALA A 456 -10.47 9.26 1.72
N PHE A 457 -11.08 8.33 2.52
CA PHE A 457 -12.35 8.60 3.30
C PHE A 457 -12.98 7.91 4.63
N PHE A 458 -12.73 8.29 5.94
CA PHE A 458 -13.28 8.00 7.35
C PHE A 458 -14.43 8.68 8.22
N ILE A 459 -15.21 7.92 9.03
CA ILE A 459 -16.20 8.40 10.08
C ILE A 459 -15.62 8.65 11.47
N ALA A 460 -16.12 9.66 12.18
CA ALA A 460 -15.73 10.03 13.56
C ALA A 460 -16.90 10.47 14.45
N SER A 461 -16.82 10.35 15.78
CA SER A 461 -17.73 10.91 16.82
C SER A 461 -17.20 12.02 17.78
N PRO A 462 -17.61 13.29 17.64
CA PRO A 462 -17.96 14.33 18.64
C PRO A 462 -17.80 14.21 20.19
N VAL A 463 -17.27 13.15 20.81
CA VAL A 463 -16.72 12.92 22.19
C VAL A 463 -16.90 11.42 22.48
N LEU A 464 -16.12 10.82 23.41
CA LEU A 464 -16.43 9.50 24.00
C LEU A 464 -17.66 9.55 24.96
N SER A 465 -18.84 9.93 24.48
CA SER A 465 -20.07 9.94 25.31
C SER A 465 -21.22 9.21 24.62
N VAL A 466 -22.20 8.74 25.42
CA VAL A 466 -23.27 7.85 24.95
C VAL A 466 -24.30 8.48 23.99
N ASN A 467 -24.14 9.76 23.63
CA ASN A 467 -25.05 10.52 22.76
C ASN A 467 -24.34 11.23 21.60
N THR A 468 -23.05 10.98 21.37
CA THR A 468 -22.28 11.73 20.36
C THR A 468 -22.48 11.16 18.98
N LYS A 469 -22.95 12.04 18.11
CA LYS A 469 -23.07 11.81 16.68
C LYS A 469 -21.72 11.42 16.14
N TYR A 470 -21.68 10.35 15.36
CA TYR A 470 -20.63 10.28 14.37
C TYR A 470 -20.90 11.31 13.22
N GLU A 471 -19.93 11.64 12.36
CA GLU A 471 -19.99 12.42 11.10
C GLU A 471 -18.80 11.96 10.14
N LEU A 472 -18.45 12.49 8.91
CA LEU A 472 -17.21 12.01 8.12
C LEU A 472 -16.30 12.94 7.15
N TRP A 473 -14.96 13.19 7.35
CA TRP A 473 -13.97 14.22 6.75
C TRP A 473 -13.75 14.17 5.20
N LYS A 474 -12.68 14.76 4.59
CA LYS A 474 -11.52 14.24 3.76
C LYS A 474 -10.26 14.88 4.23
N SER A 475 -9.44 15.28 3.30
CA SER A 475 -8.17 15.92 3.30
C SER A 475 -7.36 15.18 2.24
N ASN A 476 -6.85 15.86 1.20
CA ASN A 476 -6.01 15.32 0.11
C ASN A 476 -4.57 15.04 0.67
N GLY A 477 -4.54 14.55 1.90
CA GLY A 477 -3.41 14.78 2.77
C GLY A 477 -3.04 16.26 2.85
N THR A 478 -4.00 17.14 3.16
CA THR A 478 -3.83 18.46 3.80
C THR A 478 -5.18 19.12 4.09
N ALA A 479 -5.26 19.79 5.22
CA ALA A 479 -5.17 21.24 5.37
C ALA A 479 -6.19 22.27 4.84
N SER A 480 -5.92 23.24 3.96
CA SER A 480 -7.04 24.02 3.36
C SER A 480 -7.81 23.29 2.26
N GLY A 481 -7.52 22.02 2.04
CA GLY A 481 -8.38 21.12 1.27
C GLY A 481 -9.85 21.06 1.69
N THR A 482 -10.23 21.70 2.78
CA THR A 482 -10.66 20.85 3.87
C THR A 482 -11.97 21.45 4.57
N VAL A 483 -13.16 20.71 4.69
CA VAL A 483 -14.63 21.13 4.54
C VAL A 483 -15.88 20.32 5.05
N LYS A 484 -16.96 20.87 5.67
CA LYS A 484 -18.04 20.02 6.29
C LYS A 484 -18.90 19.17 5.31
N LEU A 485 -19.35 17.98 5.70
CA LEU A 485 -20.04 17.04 4.79
C LEU A 485 -21.42 16.62 5.22
N VAL A 486 -21.48 16.17 6.45
CA VAL A 486 -22.69 15.76 7.12
C VAL A 486 -22.46 15.87 8.59
N ASN A 487 -23.52 15.60 9.32
CA ASN A 487 -23.41 14.95 10.61
C ASN A 487 -24.04 13.59 10.48
N SER A 488 -23.92 12.75 11.50
CA SER A 488 -25.09 12.06 12.01
C SER A 488 -26.02 12.95 12.81
N THR A 489 -27.30 12.66 12.68
CA THR A 489 -28.37 12.99 13.61
C THR A 489 -29.01 11.69 14.05
N SER A 490 -28.26 10.59 14.05
CA SER A 490 -28.66 9.39 14.76
C SER A 490 -28.52 9.58 16.25
N VAL A 491 -29.50 10.29 16.79
CA VAL A 491 -29.60 10.63 18.20
C VAL A 491 -29.77 9.39 19.11
N ASN A 492 -29.92 8.19 18.53
CA ASN A 492 -30.31 6.97 19.24
C ASN A 492 -29.52 5.68 18.88
N THR A 493 -28.53 5.69 17.98
CA THR A 493 -27.86 4.42 17.56
C THR A 493 -26.35 4.45 17.76
N ASN A 494 -25.82 3.58 18.63
CA ASN A 494 -24.37 3.42 18.88
C ASN A 494 -23.61 2.73 17.72
N ARG A 495 -24.15 2.73 16.50
CA ARG A 495 -23.56 2.07 15.34
C ARG A 495 -22.76 3.09 14.52
N PRO A 496 -21.41 3.11 14.65
CA PRO A 496 -20.59 3.81 13.68
C PRO A 496 -20.84 3.20 12.30
N PRO A 497 -21.08 4.01 11.26
CA PRO A 497 -20.81 3.62 9.90
C PRO A 497 -19.46 2.88 9.73
N ARG A 498 -19.50 1.85 8.89
CA ARG A 498 -18.78 0.60 9.16
C ARG A 498 -18.17 -0.02 7.92
N SER A 499 -17.74 -1.26 8.09
CA SER A 499 -17.21 -2.22 7.12
C SER A 499 -16.12 -1.75 6.11
N PHE A 500 -16.29 -0.77 5.20
CA PHE A 500 -15.18 -0.05 4.47
C PHE A 500 -14.55 -0.55 3.11
N THR A 501 -14.91 -0.06 1.87
CA THR A 501 -14.24 -0.41 0.54
C THR A 501 -14.69 0.30 -0.87
N ASN A 502 -14.29 -0.09 -2.14
CA ASN A 502 -14.48 0.42 -3.63
C ASN A 502 -15.69 0.35 -4.59
N VAL A 503 -15.83 1.39 -5.40
CA VAL A 503 -16.31 1.30 -6.78
C VAL A 503 -15.65 2.34 -7.65
N ASN A 504 -14.85 2.03 -8.66
CA ASN A 504 -14.68 2.86 -9.86
C ASN A 504 -14.10 4.27 -9.69
N GLY A 505 -13.96 4.72 -8.47
CA GLY A 505 -13.95 6.11 -8.12
C GLY A 505 -15.12 6.59 -7.29
N ILE A 506 -15.63 5.78 -6.37
CA ILE A 506 -17.01 5.81 -5.89
C ILE A 506 -17.11 4.89 -4.63
N LEU A 507 -17.84 5.23 -3.56
CA LEU A 507 -17.92 4.51 -2.27
C LEU A 507 -19.34 4.27 -1.76
N TYR A 508 -19.54 3.33 -0.80
CA TYR A 508 -20.84 2.70 -0.52
C TYR A 508 -21.16 2.07 0.89
N TYR A 509 -21.62 2.80 1.93
CA TYR A 509 -21.84 2.24 3.30
C TYR A 509 -23.20 2.07 3.95
N VAL A 510 -23.27 1.12 4.88
CA VAL A 510 -24.06 1.28 6.11
C VAL A 510 -23.59 2.24 7.19
N GLU A 511 -24.59 2.94 7.73
CA GLU A 511 -24.59 3.75 8.94
C GLU A 511 -25.72 3.28 9.92
N ASN A 512 -26.10 4.04 10.96
CA ASN A 512 -27.21 3.97 11.95
C ASN A 512 -27.90 2.60 12.17
N ASP A 513 -29.24 2.59 12.04
CA ASP A 513 -30.11 1.41 12.03
C ASP A 513 -29.95 0.60 10.74
N ASP A 514 -28.76 0.68 10.15
CA ASP A 514 -28.21 -0.09 9.05
C ASP A 514 -28.61 0.26 7.57
N GLU A 515 -28.59 1.49 7.08
CA GLU A 515 -28.98 1.94 5.71
C GLU A 515 -27.81 2.49 4.93
N LEU A 516 -28.00 2.58 3.62
CA LEU A 516 -27.00 3.05 2.67
C LEU A 516 -27.58 4.04 1.65
N TRP A 517 -26.68 4.88 1.14
CA TRP A 517 -26.77 6.24 0.63
C TRP A 517 -25.78 6.47 -0.60
N LYS A 518 -25.36 7.69 -1.06
CA LYS A 518 -24.08 8.07 -1.83
C LYS A 518 -23.62 9.57 -1.72
N SER A 519 -22.42 9.95 -2.17
CA SER A 519 -21.61 11.22 -2.09
C SER A 519 -20.65 11.17 -3.30
N ASP A 520 -19.97 12.21 -3.74
CA ASP A 520 -18.76 12.26 -4.56
C ASP A 520 -17.45 12.87 -3.99
N GLY A 521 -17.54 14.10 -3.56
CA GLY A 521 -16.49 15.07 -3.37
C GLY A 521 -17.01 16.42 -2.91
N THR A 522 -18.34 16.66 -2.90
CA THR A 522 -19.00 17.88 -2.37
C THR A 522 -20.30 17.57 -1.60
N VAL A 523 -21.05 18.64 -1.25
CA VAL A 523 -22.31 18.75 -0.46
C VAL A 523 -23.55 18.47 -1.29
N ALA A 524 -23.67 19.25 -2.38
CA ALA A 524 -24.65 19.01 -3.41
C ALA A 524 -24.47 17.58 -3.93
N GLY A 525 -23.19 17.17 -3.91
CA GLY A 525 -22.52 15.90 -3.94
C GLY A 525 -22.70 14.89 -2.80
N THR A 526 -23.70 14.99 -1.92
CA THR A 526 -23.92 14.19 -0.69
C THR A 526 -25.41 13.82 -0.49
N THR A 527 -25.87 12.55 -0.34
CA THR A 527 -27.24 12.19 0.15
C THR A 527 -27.49 10.71 0.54
N ARG A 528 -28.67 10.42 1.15
CA ARG A 528 -29.33 9.08 1.17
C ARG A 528 -29.88 8.80 -0.21
N LEU A 529 -31.16 8.45 -0.24
CA LEU A 529 -31.74 7.36 -1.00
C LEU A 529 -33.33 7.46 -0.73
N LYS A 530 -34.35 7.07 -1.61
CA LYS A 530 -35.68 6.34 -1.27
C LYS A 530 -35.96 4.88 -1.83
N ILE A 531 -35.89 3.78 -1.02
CA ILE A 531 -35.68 2.35 -1.45
C ILE A 531 -37.09 1.86 -1.85
N ASN A 532 -37.17 1.00 -2.84
CA ASN A 532 -38.41 0.32 -3.22
C ASN A 532 -38.69 -0.91 -2.33
N MET A 533 -39.06 -0.62 -1.09
CA MET A 533 -39.33 -1.57 0.01
C MET A 533 -40.83 -1.78 0.22
N GLY A 534 -41.22 -2.88 0.87
CA GLY A 534 -42.58 -3.14 1.38
C GLY A 534 -42.64 -3.64 2.84
N SER A 535 -42.39 -2.75 3.79
CA SER A 535 -42.69 -2.78 5.24
C SER A 535 -42.09 -3.86 6.16
N ASP A 536 -41.75 -5.06 5.68
CA ASP A 536 -41.77 -6.26 6.54
C ASP A 536 -40.39 -6.77 7.02
N PHE A 537 -39.30 -6.00 6.93
CA PHE A 537 -37.93 -6.49 7.18
C PHE A 537 -37.04 -5.52 7.98
N SER A 538 -36.07 -6.05 8.75
CA SER A 538 -34.92 -5.31 9.28
C SER A 538 -33.83 -5.09 8.21
N ARG A 539 -32.85 -4.20 8.40
CA ARG A 539 -31.63 -4.18 7.58
C ARG A 539 -30.59 -5.18 8.21
N ASN A 540 -29.90 -6.09 7.48
CA ASN A 540 -28.68 -6.78 7.99
C ASN A 540 -27.60 -7.23 6.95
N ILE A 541 -26.58 -6.43 6.62
CA ILE A 541 -25.46 -6.77 5.70
C ILE A 541 -24.13 -7.12 6.44
N ASP A 542 -22.91 -7.22 5.85
CA ASP A 542 -21.57 -7.47 6.47
C ASP A 542 -20.40 -7.86 5.48
N TYR A 543 -19.18 -7.28 5.61
CA TYR A 543 -17.83 -7.60 5.03
C TYR A 543 -17.58 -7.54 3.45
N LEU A 544 -16.33 -7.41 2.91
CA LEU A 544 -15.88 -6.19 2.11
C LEU A 544 -14.93 -6.19 0.83
N THR A 545 -15.37 -5.77 -0.41
CA THR A 545 -14.73 -5.76 -1.84
C THR A 545 -15.64 -5.69 -3.21
N ALA A 546 -15.21 -5.36 -4.48
CA ALA A 546 -15.99 -4.96 -5.74
C ALA A 546 -15.36 -5.29 -7.16
N VAL A 547 -16.01 -4.95 -8.32
CA VAL A 547 -15.65 -5.47 -9.70
C VAL A 547 -16.50 -5.06 -10.99
N ASN A 548 -16.03 -4.50 -12.11
CA ASN A 548 -16.75 -4.17 -13.41
C ASN A 548 -17.73 -2.98 -13.61
N GLY A 549 -18.42 -2.43 -12.61
CA GLY A 549 -19.08 -1.09 -12.59
C GLY A 549 -19.40 -0.42 -11.23
N THR A 550 -20.29 -0.95 -10.34
CA THR A 550 -20.68 -0.50 -8.93
C THR A 550 -20.82 -1.32 -7.55
N LEU A 551 -20.14 -2.42 -7.15
CA LEU A 551 -20.10 -3.08 -5.78
C LEU A 551 -20.19 -4.60 -5.45
N PHE A 552 -21.22 -5.08 -4.70
CA PHE A 552 -21.68 -6.44 -4.30
C PHE A 552 -21.29 -7.06 -2.93
N PHE A 553 -22.25 -7.46 -2.05
CA PHE A 553 -22.89 -6.82 -0.83
C PHE A 553 -24.04 -7.58 -0.09
N LEU A 554 -23.94 -7.88 1.24
CA LEU A 554 -24.87 -8.68 2.12
C LEU A 554 -26.33 -8.03 2.25
N MET A 555 -27.17 -8.28 3.29
CA MET A 555 -28.60 -7.83 3.61
C MET A 555 -29.60 -8.93 3.97
N ASN A 556 -29.90 -9.06 5.26
CA ASN A 556 -30.69 -10.05 5.98
C ASN A 556 -30.23 -11.49 5.83
N ASN A 557 -29.31 -11.75 4.92
CA ASN A 557 -29.36 -12.88 4.02
C ASN A 557 -30.46 -12.73 2.93
N ASP A 558 -30.10 -12.14 1.76
CA ASP A 558 -30.77 -12.18 0.42
C ASP A 558 -30.33 -11.32 -0.88
N VAL A 559 -29.44 -11.75 -1.81
CA VAL A 559 -28.34 -11.03 -2.60
C VAL A 559 -28.31 -9.55 -3.08
N TRP A 560 -29.37 -8.89 -3.49
CA TRP A 560 -29.45 -7.53 -4.05
C TRP A 560 -28.58 -6.99 -5.18
N LYS A 561 -28.93 -5.79 -5.70
CA LYS A 561 -28.18 -4.94 -6.66
C LYS A 561 -28.51 -3.48 -6.83
N SER A 562 -27.48 -2.67 -7.09
CA SER A 562 -27.60 -1.25 -7.39
C SER A 562 -26.63 -0.78 -8.50
N ASP A 563 -26.69 0.47 -8.93
CA ASP A 563 -25.72 1.18 -9.79
C ASP A 563 -25.35 2.52 -9.16
N GLY A 564 -26.42 3.22 -8.88
CA GLY A 564 -26.47 4.62 -8.58
C GLY A 564 -27.78 5.27 -8.80
N THR A 565 -28.84 4.46 -8.89
CA THR A 565 -30.14 4.91 -9.29
C THR A 565 -31.31 4.02 -8.76
N THR A 566 -32.49 4.52 -8.28
CA THR A 566 -33.54 3.67 -7.59
C THR A 566 -34.17 2.67 -8.51
N ALA A 567 -34.82 3.19 -9.54
CA ALA A 567 -35.38 2.35 -10.58
C ALA A 567 -34.27 1.72 -11.41
N GLY A 568 -33.02 1.89 -10.98
CA GLY A 568 -31.85 1.16 -11.41
C GLY A 568 -31.89 -0.48 -11.33
N THR A 569 -32.44 -0.41 -9.95
CA THR A 569 -32.19 -0.98 -8.51
C THR A 569 -33.18 -1.81 -7.58
N VAL A 570 -32.72 -3.01 -7.03
CA VAL A 570 -33.49 -4.32 -6.77
C VAL A 570 -32.73 -5.69 -6.31
N ARG A 571 -33.22 -7.01 -6.46
CA ARG A 571 -32.66 -8.43 -6.08
C ARG A 571 -32.79 -9.90 -7.20
N ILE A 572 -32.10 -11.12 -7.68
CA ILE A 572 -31.13 -12.44 -7.39
C ILE A 572 -31.70 -13.89 -7.33
N GLN A 573 -32.60 -14.37 -8.17
CA GLN A 573 -33.17 -15.70 -8.21
C GLN A 573 -32.56 -16.56 -9.29
N HIS A 574 -32.26 -17.78 -8.91
CA HIS A 574 -32.64 -18.87 -9.77
C HIS A 574 -34.01 -19.40 -9.33
N PRO A 575 -34.78 -20.03 -10.22
CA PRO A 575 -35.88 -20.89 -9.81
C PRO A 575 -35.42 -22.04 -8.87
N ASP A 576 -34.20 -22.52 -9.07
CA ASP A 576 -33.60 -23.63 -8.32
C ASP A 576 -32.84 -23.21 -7.04
N LEU A 577 -32.75 -21.90 -6.81
CA LEU A 577 -32.10 -21.19 -5.71
C LEU A 577 -33.00 -21.33 -4.47
N LYS A 578 -32.49 -21.97 -3.41
CA LYS A 578 -33.23 -22.32 -2.18
C LYS A 578 -33.17 -21.19 -1.13
N THR A 579 -33.10 -21.52 0.16
CA THR A 579 -33.17 -20.58 1.30
C THR A 579 -32.53 -21.26 2.57
N GLY A 580 -31.71 -20.59 3.46
CA GLY A 580 -30.85 -21.22 4.55
C GLY A 580 -29.48 -20.72 5.33
N ARG A 581 -28.44 -19.85 5.03
CA ARG A 581 -27.65 -18.69 5.78
C ARG A 581 -26.33 -18.15 5.05
N ILE A 582 -25.80 -16.86 5.01
CA ILE A 582 -24.44 -16.30 4.50
C ILE A 582 -23.51 -15.56 5.48
N SER A 583 -22.20 -15.83 5.31
CA SER A 583 -21.10 -14.92 5.72
C SER A 583 -19.82 -14.93 4.80
N SER A 584 -19.82 -14.50 3.51
CA SER A 584 -18.62 -14.23 2.60
C SER A 584 -18.85 -14.35 1.03
N LEU A 585 -17.89 -13.98 0.08
CA LEU A 585 -17.88 -13.72 -1.45
C LEU A 585 -16.53 -13.75 -2.22
N PHE A 586 -16.38 -14.11 -3.54
CA PHE A 586 -15.01 -14.30 -4.15
C PHE A 586 -14.64 -14.00 -5.66
N HIS A 587 -13.32 -13.85 -6.03
CA HIS A 587 -12.66 -13.41 -7.33
C HIS A 587 -11.61 -14.21 -8.11
N ALA A 588 -11.67 -14.32 -9.46
CA ALA A 588 -10.56 -14.52 -10.47
C ALA A 588 -10.91 -14.70 -11.97
N GLY A 589 -10.79 -13.70 -12.88
CA GLY A 589 -11.00 -13.90 -14.34
C GLY A 589 -12.24 -13.34 -15.07
N GLY A 590 -12.99 -12.40 -14.48
CA GLY A 590 -14.47 -12.20 -14.48
C GLY A 590 -15.49 -13.32 -14.58
N THR A 591 -15.97 -13.82 -13.42
CA THR A 591 -16.50 -15.16 -13.17
C THR A 591 -17.07 -15.35 -11.71
N ILE A 592 -17.66 -14.39 -10.97
CA ILE A 592 -18.43 -14.50 -9.65
C ILE A 592 -18.32 -15.78 -8.80
N TYR A 593 -17.82 -15.79 -7.56
CA TYR A 593 -17.58 -17.07 -6.83
C TYR A 593 -18.33 -17.23 -5.43
N PHE A 594 -19.37 -18.13 -5.21
CA PHE A 594 -20.38 -18.28 -4.07
C PHE A 594 -20.31 -19.37 -2.91
N LYS A 595 -21.28 -19.41 -1.90
CA LYS A 595 -21.78 -20.61 -1.12
C LYS A 595 -23.31 -20.98 -0.71
N GLU A 596 -24.30 -21.48 -1.48
CA GLU A 596 -25.68 -21.89 -1.01
C GLU A 596 -25.81 -23.07 -0.04
N ILE A 597 -25.93 -22.64 1.20
CA ILE A 597 -26.14 -23.31 2.46
C ILE A 597 -27.57 -23.92 2.57
N ARG A 598 -27.84 -25.17 2.14
CA ARG A 598 -29.24 -25.70 2.00
C ARG A 598 -29.74 -26.66 3.09
N TYR A 599 -30.51 -26.19 4.07
CA TYR A 599 -31.06 -27.06 5.12
C TYR A 599 -32.20 -27.97 4.68
N ALA A 600 -32.37 -29.04 5.46
CA ALA A 600 -33.66 -29.66 5.71
C ALA A 600 -33.74 -29.97 7.20
N GLU A 601 -34.82 -29.54 7.88
CA GLU A 601 -35.09 -29.83 9.31
C GLU A 601 -33.87 -29.58 10.20
N ASP A 602 -33.37 -28.33 10.19
CA ASP A 602 -32.18 -27.83 10.90
C ASP A 602 -30.90 -28.67 10.73
N THR A 603 -30.87 -29.53 9.69
CA THR A 603 -29.81 -30.52 9.49
C THR A 603 -28.93 -30.20 8.29
N LEU A 604 -27.64 -30.45 8.51
CA LEU A 604 -26.52 -30.27 7.59
C LEU A 604 -26.63 -31.20 6.34
N GLN A 605 -27.43 -30.82 5.32
CA GLN A 605 -27.61 -31.53 4.04
C GLN A 605 -26.57 -31.19 2.93
N SER A 606 -26.88 -30.23 2.05
CA SER A 606 -26.19 -30.06 0.75
C SER A 606 -25.69 -28.64 0.48
N VAL A 607 -24.47 -28.63 -0.05
CA VAL A 607 -23.39 -27.56 0.01
C VAL A 607 -23.37 -27.65 -1.62
N VAL A 608 -23.85 -26.65 -2.40
CA VAL A 608 -24.15 -26.74 -3.86
C VAL A 608 -23.81 -25.48 -4.67
N LEU A 609 -23.19 -25.51 -5.92
CA LEU A 609 -22.75 -24.31 -6.80
C LEU A 609 -23.52 -23.92 -8.12
N TRP A 610 -23.58 -22.60 -8.56
CA TRP A 610 -24.20 -21.87 -9.75
C TRP A 610 -23.18 -20.97 -10.55
N LYS A 611 -23.53 -20.30 -11.71
CA LYS A 611 -22.85 -19.10 -12.39
C LYS A 611 -23.73 -17.95 -13.11
N THR A 612 -23.55 -16.59 -12.83
CA THR A 612 -24.25 -15.20 -13.07
C THR A 612 -23.35 -13.94 -13.19
N ASN A 613 -23.59 -13.02 -14.15
CA ASN A 613 -22.85 -11.76 -14.27
C ASN A 613 -23.46 -10.57 -13.60
N GLY A 614 -24.67 -10.76 -13.08
CA GLY A 614 -25.81 -10.14 -13.72
C GLY A 614 -26.63 -10.99 -14.75
N GLU A 615 -27.04 -10.43 -15.90
CA GLU A 615 -28.36 -10.56 -16.63
C GLU A 615 -28.82 -11.97 -17.07
N PRO A 616 -30.14 -12.29 -17.09
CA PRO A 616 -30.66 -13.62 -16.69
C PRO A 616 -30.28 -14.88 -17.45
N ALA A 617 -29.51 -14.78 -18.52
CA ALA A 617 -29.17 -15.92 -19.36
C ALA A 617 -28.10 -16.83 -18.74
N GLY A 618 -27.94 -18.06 -19.28
CA GLY A 618 -26.82 -18.98 -18.99
C GLY A 618 -26.86 -19.67 -17.61
N THR A 619 -26.84 -18.88 -16.53
CA THR A 619 -27.67 -19.02 -15.32
C THR A 619 -28.08 -20.47 -14.95
N ALA A 620 -27.36 -21.13 -14.00
CA ALA A 620 -27.73 -22.44 -13.38
C ALA A 620 -26.64 -23.12 -12.49
N LEU A 621 -27.06 -24.06 -11.63
CA LEU A 621 -26.28 -24.92 -10.73
C LEU A 621 -25.55 -26.09 -11.39
N LEU A 622 -24.60 -26.69 -10.68
CA LEU A 622 -23.56 -27.56 -11.25
C LEU A 622 -23.28 -28.96 -10.69
N LYS A 623 -22.71 -29.13 -9.47
CA LYS A 623 -22.20 -30.43 -8.96
C LYS A 623 -22.25 -30.52 -7.41
N SER A 624 -23.40 -30.62 -6.75
CA SER A 624 -23.50 -30.67 -5.26
C SER A 624 -22.46 -31.57 -4.55
N PHE A 625 -22.13 -31.24 -3.29
CA PHE A 625 -21.12 -31.93 -2.45
C PHE A 625 -21.59 -32.28 -1.03
N SER A 626 -20.62 -32.76 -0.24
CA SER A 626 -20.63 -33.32 1.11
C SER A 626 -20.42 -32.30 2.24
N PRO A 627 -21.08 -32.44 3.41
CA PRO A 627 -20.79 -31.73 4.68
C PRO A 627 -19.33 -31.55 5.12
N SER A 628 -18.39 -32.40 4.66
CA SER A 628 -16.94 -32.27 4.87
C SER A 628 -16.33 -31.03 4.23
N PHE A 629 -17.02 -30.54 3.21
CA PHE A 629 -16.72 -29.36 2.44
C PHE A 629 -17.13 -28.12 3.26
N ARG A 630 -16.76 -27.92 4.53
CA ARG A 630 -17.14 -26.77 5.37
C ARG A 630 -16.13 -25.59 5.34
N ASN A 631 -15.55 -25.15 6.46
CA ASN A 631 -14.81 -23.90 6.88
C ASN A 631 -13.96 -22.98 5.89
N ALA A 632 -14.18 -22.88 4.57
CA ALA A 632 -13.14 -22.94 3.56
C ALA A 632 -12.77 -21.79 2.55
N VAL A 633 -11.59 -21.13 2.63
CA VAL A 633 -11.18 -19.85 1.96
C VAL A 633 -10.00 -19.76 0.89
N PRO A 634 -10.18 -19.30 -0.34
CA PRO A 634 -9.16 -19.04 -1.42
C PRO A 634 -7.89 -18.12 -1.45
N TYR A 635 -7.30 -17.99 -2.67
CA TYR A 635 -6.83 -16.77 -3.39
C TYR A 635 -6.32 -16.97 -4.86
N ALA A 636 -6.79 -16.10 -5.77
CA ALA A 636 -6.66 -15.96 -7.23
C ALA A 636 -5.30 -15.85 -7.98
N PHE A 637 -5.29 -16.25 -9.26
CA PHE A 637 -4.22 -16.00 -10.22
C PHE A 637 -4.97 -15.77 -11.62
N LYS A 638 -4.61 -14.88 -12.58
CA LYS A 638 -5.23 -14.57 -13.93
C LYS A 638 -6.22 -15.54 -14.71
N GLY A 639 -7.28 -16.10 -14.15
CA GLY A 639 -8.48 -16.47 -14.93
C GLY A 639 -9.58 -17.30 -14.24
N GLU A 640 -9.26 -17.94 -13.11
CA GLU A 640 -9.91 -19.18 -12.69
C GLU A 640 -9.93 -19.31 -11.14
N LEU A 641 -11.01 -19.77 -10.48
CA LEU A 641 -11.02 -20.09 -9.01
C LEU A 641 -10.03 -21.18 -8.66
N TYR A 642 -9.64 -21.50 -7.42
CA TYR A 642 -8.84 -22.71 -7.11
C TYR A 642 -9.29 -23.50 -5.82
N PHE A 643 -10.34 -24.39 -5.77
CA PHE A 643 -10.72 -25.28 -4.61
C PHE A 643 -10.49 -26.80 -4.73
N GLY A 644 -10.36 -27.53 -3.64
CA GLY A 644 -10.31 -28.98 -3.54
C GLY A 644 -11.57 -29.58 -3.00
N GLU A 645 -11.79 -30.89 -3.07
CA GLU A 645 -12.64 -31.63 -2.12
C GLU A 645 -12.21 -33.09 -2.14
N TRP A 646 -12.69 -33.82 -1.13
CA TRP A 646 -12.82 -35.27 -1.17
C TRP A 646 -13.26 -35.70 -2.56
N ASP A 647 -12.39 -36.42 -3.27
CA ASP A 647 -12.73 -37.04 -4.54
C ASP A 647 -13.67 -38.23 -4.33
N ASP A 648 -14.20 -38.74 -5.43
CA ASP A 648 -15.13 -39.88 -5.42
C ASP A 648 -14.44 -41.23 -5.02
N VAL A 649 -13.20 -41.19 -4.49
CA VAL A 649 -12.31 -42.32 -4.12
C VAL A 649 -11.77 -42.23 -2.67
N ASN A 650 -12.13 -41.18 -1.91
CA ASN A 650 -11.61 -40.87 -0.56
C ASN A 650 -10.12 -40.53 -0.50
N SER A 651 -9.59 -39.96 -1.58
CA SER A 651 -8.47 -39.02 -1.50
C SER A 651 -9.04 -37.62 -1.61
N ILE A 652 -8.63 -36.68 -0.77
CA ILE A 652 -8.96 -35.28 -1.05
C ILE A 652 -7.99 -34.94 -2.23
N GLU A 653 -8.43 -34.67 -3.46
CA GLU A 653 -7.52 -34.72 -4.64
C GLU A 653 -7.78 -33.66 -5.75
N LEU A 654 -7.11 -33.74 -6.90
CA LEU A 654 -6.87 -32.65 -7.86
C LEU A 654 -7.89 -32.43 -9.02
N TRP A 655 -8.92 -31.54 -8.93
CA TRP A 655 -9.87 -31.04 -9.95
C TRP A 655 -10.05 -29.47 -10.31
N LYS A 656 -10.50 -29.05 -11.52
CA LYS A 656 -9.98 -27.85 -12.28
C LYS A 656 -11.03 -26.83 -12.95
N SER A 657 -11.11 -25.43 -12.83
CA SER A 657 -12.08 -24.19 -13.00
C SER A 657 -11.67 -22.78 -13.54
N ASP A 658 -12.07 -22.46 -14.79
CA ASP A 658 -12.76 -21.18 -15.12
C ASP A 658 -14.14 -21.16 -14.47
N GLY A 659 -15.05 -22.05 -14.91
CA GLY A 659 -16.45 -21.69 -14.89
C GLY A 659 -17.35 -22.22 -16.03
N THR A 660 -16.93 -23.13 -16.92
CA THR A 660 -17.77 -23.76 -17.98
C THR A 660 -18.11 -25.25 -17.71
N LYS A 661 -19.37 -25.76 -17.88
CA LYS A 661 -19.92 -27.02 -17.23
C LYS A 661 -19.06 -28.28 -17.30
N ASN A 662 -18.17 -28.34 -18.29
CA ASN A 662 -17.38 -29.52 -18.62
C ASN A 662 -15.90 -29.35 -18.29
N GLY A 663 -15.48 -28.14 -17.95
CA GLY A 663 -14.24 -27.98 -17.24
C GLY A 663 -14.26 -28.73 -15.89
N THR A 664 -15.45 -29.11 -15.38
CA THR A 664 -15.77 -29.82 -14.12
C THR A 664 -15.15 -31.24 -14.02
N GLY A 665 -13.83 -31.42 -14.21
CA GLY A 665 -13.06 -32.65 -13.88
C GLY A 665 -11.72 -32.45 -13.14
N ILE A 666 -10.94 -33.55 -12.98
CA ILE A 666 -9.60 -33.65 -12.34
C ILE A 666 -8.46 -33.04 -13.22
N ILE A 667 -7.54 -32.23 -12.66
CA ILE A 667 -6.21 -31.97 -13.28
C ILE A 667 -5.40 -33.26 -13.27
N LYS A 668 -5.10 -33.80 -12.09
CA LYS A 668 -4.20 -34.96 -11.98
C LYS A 668 -4.20 -35.54 -10.58
N GLN A 669 -4.54 -36.81 -10.46
CA GLN A 669 -4.27 -37.66 -9.31
C GLN A 669 -2.77 -37.77 -9.04
N VAL A 670 -2.34 -37.56 -7.79
CA VAL A 670 -0.91 -37.50 -7.43
C VAL A 670 -0.62 -38.04 -6.02
N THR A 671 -1.63 -38.18 -5.16
CA THR A 671 -1.63 -38.90 -3.89
C THR A 671 -2.08 -40.35 -4.09
N SER A 672 -2.43 -41.04 -3.00
CA SER A 672 -3.04 -42.36 -2.99
C SER A 672 -4.16 -42.37 -1.94
N SER A 673 -5.22 -43.15 -2.14
CA SER A 673 -6.38 -43.31 -1.24
C SER A 673 -6.05 -43.25 0.26
N GLY A 674 -6.75 -42.42 1.03
CA GLY A 674 -6.45 -42.21 2.46
C GLY A 674 -5.26 -41.30 2.73
N GLY A 675 -4.52 -40.90 1.69
CA GLY A 675 -4.02 -39.53 1.62
C GLY A 675 -5.24 -38.63 1.67
N ASN A 676 -5.59 -38.18 2.89
CA ASN A 676 -6.32 -36.94 2.93
C ASN A 676 -5.44 -35.89 2.29
N THR A 677 -6.04 -34.79 1.97
CA THR A 677 -5.31 -33.67 1.46
C THR A 677 -5.97 -32.44 2.05
N LEU A 678 -5.68 -31.25 1.57
CA LEU A 678 -5.93 -29.97 2.26
C LEU A 678 -7.42 -29.50 1.97
N ILE A 679 -8.18 -28.34 2.00
CA ILE A 679 -8.79 -27.15 2.74
C ILE A 679 -8.18 -26.06 3.74
N GLN A 680 -7.63 -24.90 3.41
CA GLN A 680 -7.15 -23.74 4.21
C GLN A 680 -6.71 -22.74 3.13
N PRO A 681 -6.92 -21.40 3.04
CA PRO A 681 -6.03 -20.60 2.16
C PRO A 681 -4.56 -20.91 2.36
N GLU A 682 -4.34 -21.47 3.53
CA GLU A 682 -3.16 -21.82 4.19
C GLU A 682 -2.48 -23.09 3.69
N ALA A 683 -2.35 -23.18 2.34
CA ALA A 683 -1.47 -24.08 1.58
C ALA A 683 -1.27 -23.92 0.02
N MET A 684 -1.24 -22.76 -0.70
CA MET A 684 -0.85 -22.76 -2.17
C MET A 684 -0.54 -21.51 -3.01
N ALA A 685 0.46 -21.51 -3.93
CA ALA A 685 1.09 -20.26 -4.39
C ALA A 685 1.98 -20.27 -5.66
N GLY A 686 1.44 -20.28 -6.86
CA GLY A 686 2.31 -20.68 -7.98
C GLY A 686 3.26 -19.61 -8.50
N TRP A 687 4.52 -19.91 -8.87
CA TRP A 687 5.53 -18.96 -9.41
C TRP A 687 5.81 -18.99 -10.95
N GLY A 688 6.06 -17.80 -11.53
CA GLY A 688 6.46 -17.57 -12.94
C GLY A 688 5.32 -17.62 -13.96
N ASN A 689 4.92 -18.85 -14.32
CA ASN A 689 3.66 -19.20 -15.00
C ASN A 689 3.01 -20.43 -14.32
N TYR A 690 3.64 -20.94 -13.27
CA TYR A 690 3.44 -22.28 -12.72
C TYR A 690 2.95 -22.24 -11.28
N LEU A 691 2.78 -23.41 -10.69
CA LEU A 691 2.12 -23.77 -9.45
C LEU A 691 2.69 -25.17 -8.95
N TYR A 692 2.73 -25.58 -7.66
CA TYR A 692 3.66 -26.57 -6.97
C TYR A 692 3.49 -26.90 -5.35
N TYR A 693 2.82 -27.90 -4.71
CA TYR A 693 2.24 -27.99 -3.28
C TYR A 693 2.36 -29.38 -2.57
N LEU A 694 2.90 -29.71 -1.37
CA LEU A 694 2.92 -31.02 -0.68
C LEU A 694 1.51 -31.52 -0.62
N ALA A 695 1.29 -32.79 -0.94
CA ALA A 695 0.36 -33.61 -0.20
C ALA A 695 1.04 -34.20 1.02
N ASN A 696 0.26 -34.52 2.05
CA ASN A 696 0.63 -35.63 2.89
C ASN A 696 0.37 -36.89 2.07
N THR A 697 1.42 -37.66 1.91
CA THR A 697 1.27 -39.09 1.78
C THR A 697 1.47 -39.70 3.16
N SER A 698 1.10 -40.97 3.33
CA SER A 698 1.53 -41.77 4.48
C SER A 698 3.06 -41.90 4.62
N THR A 699 3.85 -41.36 3.68
CA THR A 699 5.32 -41.39 3.65
C THR A 699 5.97 -40.01 3.86
N GLY A 700 5.19 -38.98 4.20
CA GLY A 700 5.65 -37.60 4.30
C GLY A 700 5.18 -36.76 3.11
N PHE A 701 5.97 -35.75 2.77
CA PHE A 701 5.47 -34.57 2.11
C PHE A 701 6.40 -34.15 0.94
N LEU A 702 5.97 -34.15 -0.34
CA LEU A 702 6.95 -34.27 -1.45
C LEU A 702 7.79 -32.98 -1.94
N LEU A 703 8.20 -32.78 -3.22
CA LEU A 703 8.14 -31.51 -4.05
C LEU A 703 7.60 -31.76 -5.51
N VAL A 704 6.83 -30.89 -6.25
CA VAL A 704 6.15 -31.09 -7.62
C VAL A 704 5.80 -29.67 -8.18
N LYS A 705 5.51 -29.48 -9.49
CA LYS A 705 5.05 -28.26 -10.25
C LYS A 705 3.80 -28.51 -11.16
N THR A 706 3.02 -27.53 -11.67
CA THR A 706 1.91 -27.49 -12.71
C THR A 706 1.79 -26.10 -13.31
N ASP A 707 1.17 -25.98 -14.48
CA ASP A 707 0.71 -24.76 -15.16
C ASP A 707 -0.82 -24.54 -15.06
N GLY A 708 -1.53 -25.50 -14.46
CA GLY A 708 -3.00 -25.61 -14.52
C GLY A 708 -3.48 -26.81 -15.33
N THR A 709 -2.59 -27.53 -16.01
CA THR A 709 -2.93 -28.73 -16.81
C THR A 709 -2.48 -30.04 -16.13
N ALA A 710 -3.05 -31.15 -16.59
CA ALA A 710 -2.60 -32.50 -16.24
C ALA A 710 -1.13 -32.73 -16.63
N ALA A 711 -0.72 -32.24 -17.81
CA ALA A 711 0.60 -32.46 -18.38
C ALA A 711 1.70 -31.72 -17.59
N GLY A 712 1.47 -30.45 -17.24
CA GLY A 712 2.43 -29.66 -16.46
C GLY A 712 2.66 -30.17 -15.02
N THR A 713 1.78 -31.04 -14.50
CA THR A 713 1.77 -31.48 -13.09
C THR A 713 2.84 -32.57 -12.80
N THR A 714 4.01 -32.24 -12.19
CA THR A 714 5.29 -33.01 -12.23
C THR A 714 6.14 -33.00 -10.93
N VAL A 715 6.51 -34.16 -10.35
CA VAL A 715 7.25 -34.28 -9.05
C VAL A 715 8.70 -33.78 -9.10
N ILE A 716 9.03 -32.86 -8.19
CA ILE A 716 10.33 -32.28 -7.86
C ILE A 716 11.09 -32.98 -6.68
N LYS A 717 10.48 -33.49 -5.60
CA LYS A 717 11.23 -34.07 -4.43
C LYS A 717 10.41 -35.04 -3.53
N ASN A 718 11.01 -35.56 -2.45
CA ASN A 718 10.30 -35.85 -1.20
C ASN A 718 10.95 -35.16 0.02
N LEU A 719 10.15 -34.62 0.94
CA LEU A 719 10.57 -33.82 2.10
C LEU A 719 9.91 -34.30 3.40
N PHE A 720 10.69 -34.18 4.47
CA PHE A 720 10.33 -34.59 5.83
C PHE A 720 9.67 -35.98 5.94
N PRO A 721 10.22 -37.04 5.30
CA PRO A 721 9.68 -38.39 5.44
C PRO A 721 9.76 -38.84 6.90
N GLY A 722 8.62 -39.18 7.49
CA GLY A 722 8.50 -39.48 8.94
C GLY A 722 8.68 -38.26 9.87
N GLY A 723 8.79 -37.05 9.32
CA GLY A 723 8.83 -35.81 10.10
C GLY A 723 7.46 -35.47 10.67
N ASN A 724 7.42 -35.02 11.92
CA ASN A 724 6.19 -34.53 12.53
C ASN A 724 6.14 -33.01 12.27
N MET A 725 5.34 -32.56 11.29
CA MET A 725 5.41 -31.19 10.76
C MET A 725 4.00 -30.59 10.44
N LYS A 726 3.47 -29.62 11.22
CA LYS A 726 2.14 -28.92 11.05
C LYS A 726 2.28 -27.45 10.66
N ARG A 727 1.28 -26.82 9.97
CA ARG A 727 0.91 -25.36 9.92
C ARG A 727 1.11 -24.45 8.61
N PHE A 728 0.85 -24.89 7.34
CA PHE A 728 1.52 -24.51 6.03
C PHE A 728 1.33 -23.01 5.48
N ARG A 729 2.28 -22.27 4.76
CA ARG A 729 2.44 -20.77 4.26
C ARG A 729 3.44 -20.25 3.08
N LEU A 730 3.15 -19.94 1.76
CA LEU A 730 4.18 -19.66 0.62
C LEU A 730 4.31 -18.43 -0.35
N TYR A 731 5.45 -17.82 -0.36
CA TYR A 731 5.46 -16.33 -0.33
C TYR A 731 6.59 -16.22 -1.49
N THR A 732 6.49 -15.36 -2.52
CA THR A 732 7.60 -15.16 -3.49
C THR A 732 8.62 -14.23 -2.86
N ALA A 733 9.85 -14.32 -3.36
CA ALA A 733 10.49 -13.16 -3.97
C ALA A 733 11.59 -13.60 -4.95
N MET A 734 12.35 -12.66 -5.47
CA MET A 734 13.61 -12.85 -6.22
C MET A 734 13.56 -13.77 -7.46
N GLY A 735 12.38 -14.15 -7.94
CA GLY A 735 12.26 -15.17 -8.99
C GLY A 735 12.51 -16.58 -8.47
N LEU A 736 12.13 -16.83 -7.22
CA LEU A 736 12.35 -18.06 -6.47
C LEU A 736 11.16 -18.32 -5.53
N VAL A 737 11.15 -19.51 -4.96
CA VAL A 737 10.02 -20.11 -4.26
C VAL A 737 10.53 -20.77 -3.00
N TYR A 738 9.94 -20.50 -1.86
CA TYR A 738 10.81 -20.13 -0.76
C TYR A 738 10.20 -20.56 0.60
N PHE A 739 10.92 -21.36 1.39
CA PHE A 739 10.35 -22.21 2.48
C PHE A 739 11.18 -22.53 3.78
N SER A 740 10.84 -23.61 4.55
CA SER A 740 11.46 -24.20 5.77
C SER A 740 10.91 -25.53 6.38
N VAL A 741 11.06 -25.81 7.72
CA VAL A 741 10.20 -26.65 8.64
C VAL A 741 10.29 -26.35 10.16
N TYR A 742 9.18 -26.60 10.88
CA TYR A 742 8.96 -26.68 12.34
C TYR A 742 8.73 -28.13 12.54
N ASN A 743 9.55 -28.60 13.45
CA ASN A 743 9.81 -29.97 13.66
C ASN A 743 9.64 -30.16 15.16
N GLN A 744 8.49 -30.64 15.63
CA GLN A 744 8.28 -30.89 17.08
C GLN A 744 9.44 -31.67 17.69
N ASN A 745 9.96 -32.59 16.90
CA ASN A 745 11.01 -33.52 17.25
C ASN A 745 12.35 -32.79 17.50
N ALA A 746 12.54 -31.61 16.92
CA ALA A 746 13.70 -30.77 17.17
C ALA A 746 13.42 -29.67 18.20
N MET A 747 12.25 -29.01 18.13
CA MET A 747 12.10 -27.64 18.67
C MET A 747 13.25 -26.70 18.21
N GLN A 748 13.98 -27.11 17.17
CA GLN A 748 14.99 -26.32 16.49
C GLN A 748 14.40 -26.12 15.10
N GLU A 749 14.28 -24.86 14.76
CA GLU A 749 13.66 -24.36 13.57
C GLU A 749 14.45 -24.70 12.30
N LEU A 750 13.82 -24.83 11.13
CA LEU A 750 14.56 -25.10 9.87
C LEU A 750 14.39 -23.96 8.85
N LEU A 751 14.87 -24.13 7.62
CA LEU A 751 14.92 -23.06 6.60
C LEU A 751 15.14 -23.61 5.22
N TRP A 752 14.30 -23.41 4.20
CA TRP A 752 14.53 -24.04 2.90
C TRP A 752 14.19 -23.16 1.68
N ARG A 753 14.75 -23.41 0.50
CA ARG A 753 14.39 -22.73 -0.77
C ARG A 753 14.03 -23.70 -1.87
N SER A 754 13.50 -23.21 -2.99
CA SER A 754 13.26 -23.90 -4.27
C SER A 754 13.35 -22.90 -5.45
N ASP A 755 13.91 -23.35 -6.57
CA ASP A 755 13.73 -22.72 -7.90
C ASP A 755 12.71 -23.48 -8.76
N GLY A 756 12.05 -24.48 -8.16
CA GLY A 756 11.26 -25.45 -8.88
C GLY A 756 12.02 -26.70 -9.34
N THR A 757 13.26 -26.92 -8.87
CA THR A 757 14.03 -28.15 -9.15
C THR A 757 14.44 -28.90 -7.87
N ALA A 758 14.71 -30.21 -7.99
CA ALA A 758 15.01 -31.08 -6.85
C ALA A 758 16.30 -30.67 -6.11
N ALA A 759 17.28 -30.22 -6.90
CA ALA A 759 18.60 -29.79 -6.44
C ALA A 759 18.54 -28.38 -5.83
N GLY A 760 17.83 -27.45 -6.47
CA GLY A 760 17.55 -26.12 -5.93
C GLY A 760 16.59 -26.11 -4.74
N THR A 761 16.15 -27.27 -4.27
CA THR A 761 15.23 -27.45 -3.14
C THR A 761 15.97 -27.87 -1.88
N PHE A 762 16.48 -26.95 -1.05
CA PHE A 762 17.43 -27.27 0.05
C PHE A 762 17.37 -26.31 1.24
N GLN A 763 17.94 -26.73 2.39
CA GLN A 763 17.93 -25.97 3.64
C GLN A 763 18.99 -24.83 3.66
N LEU A 764 18.70 -23.62 4.16
CA LEU A 764 19.67 -22.51 4.36
C LEU A 764 20.06 -22.18 5.83
N ALA A 765 19.38 -22.69 6.88
CA ALA A 765 19.70 -22.46 8.31
C ALA A 765 18.80 -23.29 9.27
N ALA A 766 19.01 -23.10 10.57
CA ALA A 766 18.16 -23.52 11.68
C ALA A 766 18.33 -22.54 12.85
N PHE A 767 17.34 -22.39 13.73
CA PHE A 767 17.38 -21.43 14.86
C PHE A 767 16.56 -21.98 16.04
N ASP A 768 16.56 -21.30 17.20
CA ASP A 768 15.92 -21.78 18.44
C ASP A 768 15.37 -20.60 19.23
N VAL A 769 14.26 -20.81 19.93
CA VAL A 769 13.40 -19.64 20.20
C VAL A 769 12.57 -19.65 21.48
N TYR A 770 12.00 -20.77 21.98
CA TYR A 770 11.59 -20.82 23.40
C TYR A 770 11.56 -22.19 24.09
N ASP A 771 10.70 -22.31 25.09
CA ASP A 771 10.87 -23.10 26.29
C ASP A 771 9.63 -23.93 26.61
N ALA A 772 9.87 -25.08 27.23
CA ALA A 772 8.84 -26.04 27.56
C ALA A 772 8.09 -25.64 28.83
N GLY A 773 6.93 -24.98 28.68
CA GLY A 773 5.98 -24.75 29.78
C GLY A 773 5.31 -23.37 29.84
N ASP A 774 5.63 -22.47 28.91
CA ASP A 774 5.08 -21.10 28.89
C ASP A 774 3.53 -21.08 28.84
N PRO A 775 2.82 -20.29 29.67
CA PRO A 775 1.36 -20.13 29.59
C PRO A 775 0.89 -19.08 28.57
N TYR A 776 1.75 -18.17 28.08
CA TYR A 776 1.43 -17.12 27.12
C TYR A 776 1.62 -17.54 25.65
N ARG A 777 1.50 -18.85 25.41
CA ARG A 777 1.31 -19.49 24.10
C ARG A 777 0.02 -19.06 23.41
N ASP A 778 -0.03 -17.81 22.98
CA ASP A 778 -0.87 -17.43 21.84
C ASP A 778 -0.32 -18.15 20.62
N GLU A 779 -1.13 -18.80 19.80
CA GLU A 779 -0.65 -20.06 19.21
C GLU A 779 -0.10 -19.99 17.77
N ASN A 780 -0.19 -18.85 17.13
CA ASN A 780 -0.25 -18.80 15.68
C ASN A 780 0.59 -17.80 14.74
N ARG A 781 1.70 -17.07 15.05
CA ARG A 781 2.36 -15.93 14.30
C ARG A 781 3.91 -16.13 14.11
N PRO A 782 4.49 -16.33 12.92
CA PRO A 782 5.76 -17.07 12.90
C PRO A 782 6.89 -16.36 12.20
N ILE A 783 7.94 -16.96 11.61
CA ILE A 783 8.87 -16.13 10.80
C ILE A 783 8.04 -15.36 9.75
N GLN A 784 8.16 -14.07 9.42
CA GLN A 784 7.22 -13.44 8.46
C GLN A 784 7.85 -12.43 7.56
N ILE A 785 7.13 -11.96 6.55
CA ILE A 785 7.71 -11.59 5.27
C ILE A 785 7.61 -10.07 5.03
N LYS A 786 8.46 -9.36 4.23
CA LYS A 786 8.33 -7.90 3.86
C LYS A 786 8.85 -7.63 2.43
N ASP A 787 10.05 -7.06 2.16
CA ASP A 787 10.53 -6.90 0.75
C ASP A 787 11.99 -7.32 0.40
N GLU A 788 12.15 -7.51 -0.92
CA GLU A 788 13.34 -7.38 -1.75
C GLU A 788 13.90 -5.96 -1.73
N VAL A 789 15.23 -5.88 -1.67
CA VAL A 789 15.99 -4.64 -1.82
C VAL A 789 17.26 -4.95 -2.58
N ASN A 790 17.52 -4.19 -3.64
CA ASN A 790 18.78 -4.26 -4.38
C ASN A 790 19.16 -5.70 -4.80
N GLY A 791 18.16 -6.47 -5.24
CA GLY A 791 18.31 -7.87 -5.69
C GLY A 791 18.60 -8.87 -4.58
N LYS A 792 18.83 -8.41 -3.35
CA LYS A 792 18.72 -9.23 -2.16
C LYS A 792 17.27 -9.28 -1.72
N LEU A 793 17.05 -10.14 -0.76
CA LEU A 793 15.91 -10.00 0.10
C LEU A 793 16.33 -10.02 1.58
N ILE A 794 15.51 -9.47 2.44
CA ILE A 794 15.82 -8.96 3.74
C ILE A 794 14.64 -9.25 4.67
N PHE A 795 14.90 -9.69 5.92
CA PHE A 795 13.89 -10.49 6.63
C PHE A 795 13.62 -10.28 8.16
N ILE A 796 12.65 -10.90 8.93
CA ILE A 796 12.40 -10.87 10.43
C ILE A 796 12.00 -12.27 11.13
N THR A 797 12.57 -12.71 12.29
CA THR A 797 12.18 -13.81 13.27
C THR A 797 11.75 -13.19 14.62
N TYR A 798 11.93 -13.75 15.85
CA TYR A 798 12.30 -12.92 17.03
C TYR A 798 13.46 -13.45 17.98
N GLY A 799 13.49 -14.64 18.62
CA GLY A 799 14.61 -15.23 19.47
C GLY A 799 14.27 -15.80 20.90
N LYS A 800 15.21 -16.07 21.84
CA LYS A 800 14.90 -16.38 23.29
C LYS A 800 14.62 -15.29 24.37
N GLN A 801 15.41 -14.21 24.61
CA GLN A 801 15.22 -13.12 25.65
C GLN A 801 15.65 -11.64 25.25
N SER A 802 14.94 -10.88 24.38
CA SER A 802 15.32 -9.60 23.67
C SER A 802 14.32 -9.00 22.60
N GLY A 803 13.10 -9.52 22.38
CA GLY A 803 12.72 -10.19 21.10
C GLY A 803 13.76 -10.27 19.97
N ASP A 804 13.30 -9.89 18.79
CA ASP A 804 13.99 -9.64 17.52
C ASP A 804 15.51 -9.26 17.63
N GLN A 805 16.35 -9.69 16.66
CA GLN A 805 17.72 -9.29 16.26
C GLN A 805 18.09 -9.86 14.84
N ALA A 806 18.42 -9.03 13.85
CA ALA A 806 17.98 -9.09 12.44
C ALA A 806 18.91 -9.53 11.33
N TRP A 807 18.45 -9.84 10.10
CA TRP A 807 19.27 -10.49 9.04
C TRP A 807 18.84 -10.27 7.51
N VAL A 808 19.69 -10.64 6.54
CA VAL A 808 19.60 -10.48 5.03
C VAL A 808 20.08 -11.72 4.25
N THR A 809 19.68 -11.95 2.97
CA THR A 809 19.98 -13.08 2.05
C THR A 809 19.92 -12.67 0.58
N ASP A 810 20.50 -13.52 -0.26
CA ASP A 810 20.37 -13.62 -1.70
C ASP A 810 19.68 -14.93 -2.15
N GLY A 811 19.20 -15.76 -1.21
CA GLY A 811 18.68 -17.11 -1.48
C GLY A 811 19.71 -18.21 -1.24
N THR A 812 20.81 -17.92 -0.54
CA THR A 812 21.86 -18.88 -0.17
C THR A 812 22.12 -18.92 1.34
N VAL A 813 22.63 -20.08 1.81
CA VAL A 813 23.07 -20.38 3.19
C VAL A 813 24.10 -19.38 3.74
N THR A 814 24.81 -18.67 2.88
CA THR A 814 25.87 -17.73 3.27
C THR A 814 25.43 -16.27 3.12
N GLY A 815 24.52 -15.98 2.18
CA GLY A 815 23.85 -14.70 2.10
C GLY A 815 23.06 -14.41 3.37
N THR A 816 22.39 -15.43 3.90
CA THR A 816 21.80 -15.58 5.24
C THR A 816 22.70 -15.02 6.37
N ARG A 817 22.57 -13.75 6.75
CA ARG A 817 23.43 -13.13 7.78
C ARG A 817 22.80 -11.97 8.53
N MET A 818 23.12 -11.84 9.82
CA MET A 818 22.61 -10.80 10.71
C MET A 818 22.93 -9.36 10.21
N LEU A 819 22.19 -8.35 10.68
CA LEU A 819 22.04 -6.96 10.25
C LEU A 819 21.91 -6.00 11.44
N THR A 820 21.49 -6.50 12.60
CA THR A 820 21.78 -5.89 13.91
C THR A 820 23.24 -5.46 13.91
N THR A 821 23.50 -4.23 14.34
CA THR A 821 24.83 -3.86 14.81
C THR A 821 24.84 -3.84 16.33
N SER A 822 25.99 -3.57 16.94
CA SER A 822 26.09 -3.38 18.38
C SER A 822 25.40 -2.11 18.91
N GLN A 823 24.80 -1.28 18.04
CA GLN A 823 24.09 -0.04 18.41
C GLN A 823 22.56 -0.16 18.34
N THR A 824 22.04 -1.25 17.81
CA THR A 824 20.59 -1.53 17.82
C THR A 824 20.11 -1.93 19.22
N PRO A 825 18.90 -1.52 19.66
CA PRO A 825 18.34 -1.85 20.98
C PRO A 825 18.21 -3.34 21.30
N LYS A 826 17.60 -3.65 22.46
CA LYS A 826 17.50 -5.01 23.00
C LYS A 826 16.16 -5.47 23.55
N ASN A 827 15.13 -4.62 23.70
CA ASN A 827 13.78 -5.08 24.03
C ASN A 827 12.70 -4.22 23.39
N PHE A 828 11.93 -4.87 22.50
CA PHE A 828 12.22 -4.54 21.10
C PHE A 828 10.93 -4.73 20.24
N ILE A 829 10.84 -4.88 18.90
CA ILE A 829 9.63 -4.85 17.99
C ILE A 829 9.64 -3.66 16.98
N ILE A 830 8.70 -3.45 16.10
CA ILE A 830 8.68 -2.56 14.94
C ILE A 830 7.23 -2.62 14.55
N ARG A 831 6.76 -1.70 13.74
CA ARG A 831 5.79 -2.10 12.74
C ARG A 831 5.80 -1.33 11.39
N SER A 832 6.81 -0.99 10.56
CA SER A 832 6.40 -0.65 9.14
C SER A 832 7.36 -0.93 7.99
N THR A 833 6.94 -0.51 6.78
CA THR A 833 7.51 -0.48 5.43
C THR A 833 6.89 0.75 4.59
N VAL A 834 7.53 1.43 3.60
CA VAL A 834 6.92 2.51 2.69
C VAL A 834 6.87 2.51 1.10
N LYS A 835 7.51 3.40 0.32
CA LYS A 835 8.35 3.15 -0.89
C LYS A 835 9.10 4.42 -1.24
N PHE A 836 10.41 4.25 -1.33
CA PHE A 836 11.29 5.25 -1.84
C PHE A 836 12.57 4.60 -2.32
N GLY A 837 12.99 4.99 -3.52
CA GLY A 837 14.21 4.55 -4.17
C GLY A 837 14.51 3.07 -3.99
N ASN A 838 15.60 2.79 -3.29
CA ASN A 838 16.21 1.47 -3.17
C ASN A 838 16.53 1.13 -1.70
N LEU A 839 15.80 1.74 -0.76
CA LEU A 839 16.28 1.92 0.61
C LEU A 839 15.27 1.57 1.68
N PHE A 840 15.73 0.93 2.74
CA PHE A 840 14.95 0.61 3.93
C PHE A 840 15.06 1.74 4.90
N TYR A 841 14.20 1.63 5.89
CA TYR A 841 13.73 2.74 6.63
C TYR A 841 12.91 2.10 7.79
N PHE A 842 13.38 1.08 8.60
CA PHE A 842 12.67 0.41 9.77
C PHE A 842 12.29 1.37 10.86
N ASP A 843 12.26 1.00 12.15
CA ASP A 843 11.62 1.91 13.10
C ASP A 843 11.79 1.68 14.59
N MET A 844 12.07 2.75 15.35
CA MET A 844 12.85 2.71 16.58
C MET A 844 12.16 3.34 17.79
N LEU A 845 11.81 2.58 18.83
CA LEU A 845 11.82 3.04 20.23
C LEU A 845 13.24 2.82 20.70
N ASP A 846 13.82 3.86 21.24
CA ASP A 846 14.82 3.62 22.24
C ASP A 846 14.04 3.67 23.55
N PRO A 847 14.09 2.63 24.41
CA PRO A 847 13.40 2.66 25.70
C PRO A 847 13.71 3.92 26.55
N GLU A 848 14.70 4.73 26.16
CA GLU A 848 15.04 6.03 26.75
C GLU A 848 14.48 7.28 26.00
N THR A 849 14.36 7.31 24.66
CA THR A 849 14.00 8.55 23.92
C THR A 849 12.52 8.66 23.55
N GLY A 850 11.71 7.72 24.02
CA GLY A 850 10.67 7.21 23.13
C GLY A 850 11.39 6.52 21.99
N THR A 851 11.97 7.26 21.06
CA THR A 851 12.11 6.74 19.69
C THR A 851 12.88 7.68 18.77
N GLU A 852 13.74 7.25 17.81
CA GLU A 852 14.33 8.14 16.74
C GLU A 852 14.74 7.51 15.35
N LEU A 853 14.82 8.28 14.23
CA LEU A 853 14.86 7.85 12.78
C LEU A 853 16.24 7.26 12.28
N TRP A 854 16.40 6.13 11.51
CA TRP A 854 17.57 5.48 10.79
C TRP A 854 17.33 5.14 9.25
N GLN A 855 18.14 4.40 8.43
CA GLN A 855 17.83 3.98 6.99
C GLN A 855 18.74 2.83 6.37
N THR A 856 18.51 2.19 5.19
CA THR A 856 19.40 1.12 4.56
C THR A 856 19.48 1.07 3.03
N ASP A 857 20.39 0.22 2.51
CA ASP A 857 20.50 -0.38 1.16
C ASP A 857 20.40 -1.94 1.00
N GLY A 858 20.58 -2.77 2.05
CA GLY A 858 20.68 -4.24 1.97
C GLY A 858 21.83 -4.81 2.81
N THR A 859 22.43 -3.99 3.67
CA THR A 859 23.65 -4.27 4.43
C THR A 859 23.49 -3.96 5.93
N ALA A 860 24.48 -4.36 6.75
CA ALA A 860 24.54 -4.02 8.18
C ALA A 860 25.34 -2.72 8.41
N GLU A 861 26.17 -2.38 7.44
CA GLU A 861 26.95 -1.15 7.34
C GLU A 861 26.04 0.04 7.03
N GLY A 862 24.94 -0.21 6.34
CA GLY A 862 23.83 0.73 6.25
C GLY A 862 23.13 0.98 7.59
N THR A 863 23.46 0.37 8.74
CA THR A 863 22.62 0.44 9.95
C THR A 863 22.85 1.70 10.78
N HIS A 864 22.06 2.76 10.53
CA HIS A 864 22.30 4.08 11.14
C HIS A 864 21.10 5.04 11.24
N LEU A 865 21.00 5.75 12.38
CA LEU A 865 20.11 6.89 12.64
C LEU A 865 20.27 7.98 11.56
N THR A 866 19.17 8.33 10.92
CA THR A 866 18.92 9.29 9.84
C THR A 866 18.35 10.62 10.40
N VAL A 867 17.51 10.67 11.45
CA VAL A 867 16.84 11.88 12.06
C VAL A 867 16.42 11.65 13.53
N GLU A 868 16.06 12.72 14.22
CA GLU A 868 15.47 12.79 15.56
C GLU A 868 14.24 13.73 15.50
N MET A 869 13.07 13.43 16.08
CA MET A 869 11.85 14.27 16.05
C MET A 869 11.36 14.73 17.41
N ASN A 870 11.53 13.93 18.46
CA ASN A 870 11.30 14.42 19.80
C ASN A 870 12.44 14.01 20.74
N PRO A 871 13.61 14.67 20.60
CA PRO A 871 14.71 14.56 21.57
C PRO A 871 14.33 14.94 23.02
N GLU A 872 13.09 15.40 23.26
CA GLU A 872 12.55 15.80 24.55
C GLU A 872 11.45 14.85 25.08
N GLY A 873 11.12 13.75 24.38
CA GLY A 873 10.24 12.68 24.87
C GLY A 873 9.46 11.91 23.79
N ASN A 874 8.40 11.23 24.18
CA ASN A 874 7.50 10.53 23.26
C ASN A 874 6.67 11.55 22.43
N ALA A 875 6.60 11.34 21.12
CA ALA A 875 5.79 12.06 20.12
C ALA A 875 5.32 11.07 19.01
N VAL A 876 4.10 11.04 18.36
CA VAL A 876 3.63 9.86 17.52
C VAL A 876 3.34 9.86 15.98
N ILE A 877 3.55 8.73 15.22
CA ILE A 877 2.88 8.21 13.97
C ILE A 877 2.01 6.96 14.28
N HIS A 878 1.13 6.61 13.34
CA HIS A 878 0.24 5.47 13.08
C HIS A 878 -0.07 5.13 11.59
N GLU A 879 0.60 5.58 10.51
CA GLU A 879 0.57 4.96 9.16
C GLU A 879 1.58 5.62 8.14
N MET A 880 1.70 5.22 6.84
CA MET A 880 2.69 5.77 5.85
C MET A 880 2.41 5.88 4.31
N LEU A 881 2.82 6.87 3.48
CA LEU A 881 1.99 7.23 2.28
C LEU A 881 2.58 7.68 0.87
N VAL A 882 3.44 6.94 0.13
CA VAL A 882 4.15 7.35 -1.16
C VAL A 882 3.41 8.10 -2.30
N ILE A 883 3.43 9.44 -2.35
CA ILE A 883 3.00 10.19 -3.55
C ILE A 883 4.18 10.39 -4.51
N GLY A 884 4.23 9.56 -5.54
CA GLY A 884 5.19 9.66 -6.64
C GLY A 884 6.66 9.58 -6.19
N GLN A 885 7.24 10.73 -5.81
CA GLN A 885 8.63 10.91 -5.39
C GLN A 885 8.80 11.84 -4.17
N THR A 886 7.74 12.14 -3.41
CA THR A 886 7.92 12.81 -2.11
C THR A 886 8.23 11.73 -1.05
N LEU A 887 8.44 12.09 0.22
CA LEU A 887 8.29 11.12 1.30
C LEU A 887 7.76 11.68 2.68
N LEU A 888 6.76 12.58 2.66
CA LEU A 888 5.71 12.99 3.66
C LEU A 888 5.45 12.03 4.88
N LEU A 889 4.84 12.47 5.97
CA LEU A 889 4.52 11.72 7.21
C LEU A 889 3.66 12.54 8.17
N SER A 890 3.72 12.28 9.45
CA SER A 890 2.54 12.20 10.21
C SER A 890 2.87 12.20 11.70
N ALA A 891 2.77 13.32 12.38
CA ALA A 891 3.30 13.44 13.72
C ALA A 891 2.61 14.37 14.68
N ASP A 892 2.59 13.95 15.94
CA ASP A 892 2.55 14.83 17.08
C ASP A 892 3.96 14.83 17.61
N ASN A 893 4.76 15.83 17.27
CA ASN A 893 6.09 16.08 17.84
C ASN A 893 6.04 16.52 19.32
N GLY A 894 5.04 16.03 20.08
CA GLY A 894 4.68 16.49 21.42
C GLY A 894 4.24 17.95 21.50
N LYS A 895 4.04 18.65 20.37
CA LYS A 895 3.86 20.12 20.31
C LYS A 895 2.64 20.55 19.50
N THR A 896 2.38 19.91 18.35
CA THR A 896 1.25 20.28 17.48
C THR A 896 -0.04 19.52 17.81
N GLY A 897 0.06 18.38 18.49
CA GLY A 897 -0.99 17.37 18.40
C GLY A 897 -0.92 16.66 17.05
N ILE A 898 -2.00 16.00 16.66
CA ILE A 898 -1.96 15.05 15.55
C ILE A 898 -1.89 15.70 14.14
N GLU A 899 -0.72 15.97 13.54
CA GLU A 899 -0.41 16.78 12.36
C GLU A 899 0.51 16.10 11.17
N LEU A 900 0.31 16.20 9.81
CA LEU A 900 1.25 16.11 8.57
C LEU A 900 2.42 17.11 8.10
N TYR A 901 3.52 16.61 7.50
CA TYR A 901 4.68 17.39 6.94
C TYR A 901 5.30 16.72 5.63
N LYS A 902 6.50 17.08 5.11
CA LYS A 902 7.11 16.61 3.81
C LYS A 902 8.58 16.11 3.83
N TYR A 903 8.93 14.84 3.55
CA TYR A 903 10.37 14.45 3.64
C TYR A 903 11.27 15.13 2.63
N LEU A 904 12.37 15.57 3.22
CA LEU A 904 13.53 16.17 2.62
C LEU A 904 14.69 15.22 2.94
N PRO A 905 15.04 14.29 2.04
CA PRO A 905 16.25 13.49 2.19
C PRO A 905 17.45 14.40 2.41
N PRO A 906 18.47 13.95 3.18
CA PRO A 906 19.68 14.73 3.35
C PRO A 906 20.27 15.05 1.98
N ALA A 907 20.53 16.34 1.72
CA ALA A 907 20.74 16.93 0.39
C ALA A 907 21.97 16.40 -0.41
N ASN A 908 22.66 15.40 0.13
CA ASN A 908 23.90 14.80 -0.36
C ASN A 908 23.72 13.36 -0.89
N GLN A 909 22.54 12.75 -0.80
CA GLN A 909 22.33 11.43 -1.40
C GLN A 909 22.21 11.53 -2.93
N ASP A 910 22.92 10.66 -3.63
CA ASP A 910 22.82 10.46 -5.08
C ASP A 910 21.38 10.05 -5.46
N ALA A 911 20.73 10.87 -6.29
CA ALA A 911 19.43 10.53 -6.85
C ALA A 911 19.59 9.48 -7.96
N VAL A 912 19.02 8.29 -7.76
CA VAL A 912 19.01 7.22 -8.76
C VAL A 912 17.73 7.32 -9.59
N ILE A 913 17.87 7.71 -10.86
CA ILE A 913 16.79 7.92 -11.83
C ILE A 913 16.70 6.67 -12.73
N THR A 914 15.48 6.19 -12.96
CA THR A 914 15.18 5.08 -13.89
C THR A 914 14.76 5.60 -15.27
N PRO A 915 14.94 4.83 -16.35
CA PRO A 915 14.59 5.28 -17.70
C PRO A 915 13.06 5.33 -17.90
N ILE A 916 12.59 6.40 -18.56
CA ILE A 916 11.20 6.50 -19.05
C ILE A 916 11.01 5.81 -20.41
N ALA A 917 12.09 5.54 -21.14
CA ALA A 917 12.12 4.66 -22.29
C ALA A 917 13.51 4.03 -22.45
N ASP A 918 13.59 2.76 -22.87
CA ASP A 918 14.79 2.24 -23.53
C ASP A 918 14.48 1.37 -24.76
N ALA A 919 15.50 1.14 -25.59
CA ALA A 919 15.41 0.24 -26.74
C ALA A 919 16.80 -0.12 -27.27
N TYR A 920 16.87 -1.15 -28.10
CA TYR A 920 17.93 -1.23 -29.11
C TYR A 920 17.37 -1.26 -30.53
N THR A 921 18.19 -0.82 -31.48
CA THR A 921 17.88 -0.81 -32.91
C THR A 921 18.89 -1.68 -33.64
N ARG A 922 18.50 -2.27 -34.79
CA ARG A 922 19.32 -3.23 -35.53
C ARG A 922 19.27 -2.98 -37.03
N ASN A 923 20.41 -3.05 -37.73
CA ASN A 923 20.47 -2.79 -39.17
C ASN A 923 19.79 -3.90 -40.01
N VAL A 924 19.63 -3.59 -41.31
CA VAL A 924 19.04 -4.46 -42.36
C VAL A 924 19.48 -5.91 -42.20
N PRO A 925 18.57 -6.91 -42.12
CA PRO A 925 17.15 -6.87 -42.49
C PRO A 925 16.17 -6.57 -41.35
N TYR A 926 16.64 -6.01 -40.22
CA TYR A 926 15.82 -5.73 -39.04
C TYR A 926 15.46 -4.25 -38.91
N GLU A 927 15.62 -3.47 -39.97
CA GLU A 927 15.64 -2.01 -39.90
C GLU A 927 14.28 -1.39 -39.53
N LYS A 928 13.20 -2.14 -39.74
CA LYS A 928 11.81 -1.79 -39.38
C LYS A 928 11.34 -2.42 -38.06
N THR A 929 12.15 -3.26 -37.43
CA THR A 929 11.79 -3.97 -36.20
C THR A 929 12.04 -3.08 -34.98
N ASN A 930 11.02 -2.91 -34.15
CA ASN A 930 11.17 -2.38 -32.80
C ASN A 930 11.61 -3.50 -31.83
N PHE A 931 12.46 -3.15 -30.86
CA PHE A 931 12.91 -4.07 -29.80
C PHE A 931 12.75 -3.48 -28.39
N GLY A 932 12.03 -2.35 -28.23
CA GLY A 932 11.90 -1.64 -26.95
C GLY A 932 11.00 -2.29 -25.90
N THR A 933 10.47 -3.49 -26.17
CA THR A 933 9.74 -4.31 -25.18
C THR A 933 10.44 -5.63 -24.90
N GLN A 934 11.73 -5.74 -25.21
CA GLN A 934 12.55 -6.93 -24.89
C GLN A 934 13.31 -6.71 -23.58
N SER A 935 13.37 -7.73 -22.74
CA SER A 935 14.13 -7.75 -21.47
C SER A 935 15.67 -7.68 -21.63
N GLU A 936 16.15 -7.31 -22.83
CA GLU A 936 17.56 -7.26 -23.21
C GLU A 936 17.85 -6.04 -24.11
N LEU A 937 18.91 -5.33 -23.78
CA LEU A 937 19.52 -4.29 -24.59
C LEU A 937 20.79 -4.83 -25.24
N SER A 938 21.16 -4.30 -26.41
CA SER A 938 22.32 -4.83 -27.13
C SER A 938 23.06 -3.81 -27.98
N VAL A 939 24.38 -3.81 -27.80
CA VAL A 939 25.33 -3.03 -28.58
C VAL A 939 26.24 -3.99 -29.33
N LYS A 940 26.40 -3.81 -30.64
CA LYS A 940 27.34 -4.56 -31.48
C LYS A 940 27.75 -3.65 -32.65
N ALA A 941 29.04 -3.47 -32.85
CA ALA A 941 29.56 -2.96 -34.11
C ALA A 941 29.71 -4.11 -35.12
N GLY A 942 29.59 -3.82 -36.41
CA GLY A 942 29.65 -4.84 -37.45
C GLY A 942 29.40 -4.24 -38.83
N SER A 943 30.32 -4.43 -39.76
CA SER A 943 30.15 -3.99 -41.16
C SER A 943 29.10 -4.80 -41.95
N LEU A 944 28.62 -5.93 -41.41
CA LEU A 944 27.67 -6.83 -42.07
C LEU A 944 26.17 -6.49 -41.83
N PRO A 945 25.27 -6.89 -42.75
CA PRO A 945 23.81 -6.86 -42.52
C PRO A 945 23.40 -7.65 -41.27
N GLY A 946 22.56 -7.05 -40.44
CA GLY A 946 22.00 -7.62 -39.21
C GLY A 946 22.95 -7.66 -38.02
N TYR A 947 24.15 -7.11 -38.14
CA TYR A 947 25.19 -7.15 -37.10
C TYR A 947 25.26 -5.86 -36.28
N GLN A 948 24.94 -4.69 -36.84
CA GLN A 948 24.97 -3.44 -36.07
C GLN A 948 23.80 -3.39 -35.10
N ARG A 949 24.09 -3.09 -33.84
CA ARG A 949 23.10 -2.84 -32.78
C ARG A 949 23.51 -1.62 -31.97
N LYS A 950 22.54 -0.73 -31.73
CA LYS A 950 22.69 0.54 -31.01
C LYS A 950 21.60 0.63 -29.95
N THR A 951 21.98 0.91 -28.70
CA THR A 951 21.04 1.06 -27.58
C THR A 951 20.74 2.52 -27.34
N TYR A 952 19.48 2.84 -27.08
CA TYR A 952 18.99 4.16 -26.68
C TYR A 952 18.37 4.07 -25.29
N LEU A 953 18.66 5.04 -24.43
CA LEU A 953 18.12 5.18 -23.07
C LEU A 953 17.59 6.60 -22.90
N LYS A 954 16.47 6.81 -22.20
CA LYS A 954 15.94 8.15 -21.89
C LYS A 954 15.54 8.27 -20.42
N PHE A 955 16.01 9.32 -19.76
CA PHE A 955 15.75 9.60 -18.34
C PHE A 955 15.06 10.96 -18.15
N PRO A 956 14.06 11.07 -17.24
CA PRO A 956 13.47 12.36 -16.86
C PRO A 956 14.36 13.06 -15.82
N LEU A 957 14.46 14.38 -15.87
CA LEU A 957 15.21 15.20 -14.90
C LEU A 957 14.29 16.10 -14.05
N ASP A 958 12.97 15.90 -14.13
CA ASP A 958 11.99 16.63 -13.33
C ASP A 958 12.17 16.40 -11.82
N GLY A 959 11.94 17.47 -11.04
CA GLY A 959 12.20 17.49 -9.60
C GLY A 959 13.67 17.69 -9.22
N ILE A 960 14.59 17.81 -10.18
CA ILE A 960 16.00 18.17 -9.95
C ILE A 960 16.16 19.68 -10.11
N SER A 961 16.88 20.31 -9.17
CA SER A 961 17.15 21.76 -9.17
C SER A 961 18.60 22.11 -9.51
N LYS A 962 19.56 21.22 -9.20
CA LYS A 962 20.99 21.37 -9.47
C LYS A 962 21.68 20.00 -9.45
N ILE A 963 22.77 19.88 -10.20
CA ILE A 963 23.58 18.65 -10.33
C ILE A 963 25.06 18.97 -10.10
N ASN A 964 25.74 18.19 -9.26
CA ASN A 964 27.19 18.22 -9.09
C ASN A 964 27.87 17.30 -10.12
N SER A 965 27.56 16.00 -10.04
CA SER A 965 28.00 14.94 -10.96
C SER A 965 26.81 14.08 -11.42
N ALA A 966 26.93 13.42 -12.57
CA ALA A 966 25.94 12.46 -13.05
C ALA A 966 26.61 11.28 -13.79
N LYS A 967 26.27 10.05 -13.40
CA LYS A 967 26.81 8.80 -13.92
C LYS A 967 25.71 7.93 -14.52
N LEU A 968 25.90 7.50 -15.76
CA LEU A 968 25.06 6.49 -16.40
C LEU A 968 25.59 5.09 -16.02
N ARG A 969 24.76 4.28 -15.37
CA ARG A 969 25.06 2.87 -15.05
C ARG A 969 24.25 1.94 -15.94
N VAL A 970 24.92 0.92 -16.49
CA VAL A 970 24.27 -0.20 -17.19
C VAL A 970 24.82 -1.55 -16.73
N TYR A 971 23.95 -2.51 -16.45
CA TYR A 971 24.32 -3.87 -16.07
C TYR A 971 24.39 -4.77 -17.29
N GLY A 972 25.52 -5.45 -17.51
CA GLY A 972 25.70 -6.29 -18.70
C GLY A 972 27.05 -6.99 -18.79
N PHE A 973 27.35 -7.57 -19.96
CA PHE A 973 28.57 -8.32 -20.26
C PHE A 973 28.81 -8.49 -21.77
N ASN A 974 30.03 -8.90 -22.15
CA ASN A 974 30.36 -9.45 -23.47
C ASN A 974 29.78 -10.87 -23.58
N PHE A 975 28.82 -11.04 -24.48
CA PHE A 975 28.04 -12.28 -24.64
C PHE A 975 28.77 -13.36 -25.45
N GLU A 976 29.73 -12.98 -26.31
CA GLU A 976 30.29 -13.87 -27.33
C GLU A 976 31.70 -14.38 -27.01
N ASN A 977 32.47 -13.70 -26.15
CA ASN A 977 33.85 -14.10 -25.80
C ASN A 977 34.38 -13.36 -24.55
N ASN A 978 35.65 -13.60 -24.20
CA ASN A 978 36.34 -13.02 -23.04
C ASN A 978 37.10 -11.70 -23.31
N LYS A 979 36.97 -11.08 -24.48
CA LYS A 979 37.67 -9.82 -24.80
C LYS A 979 37.02 -8.61 -24.10
N ASN A 980 37.83 -7.59 -23.80
CA ASN A 980 37.38 -6.31 -23.24
C ASN A 980 37.02 -5.30 -24.34
N ILE A 981 35.74 -5.27 -24.69
CA ILE A 981 35.16 -4.45 -25.77
C ILE A 981 34.90 -3.03 -25.25
N THR A 982 34.98 -2.01 -26.11
CA THR A 982 34.59 -0.64 -25.70
C THR A 982 33.08 -0.45 -25.82
N LEU A 983 32.47 0.04 -24.73
CA LEU A 983 31.15 0.66 -24.73
C LEU A 983 31.35 2.17 -24.58
N ALA A 984 30.70 2.99 -25.40
CA ALA A 984 30.76 4.45 -25.34
C ALA A 984 29.35 5.05 -25.28
N ALA A 985 29.15 6.04 -24.40
CA ALA A 985 27.95 6.85 -24.35
C ALA A 985 28.09 8.12 -25.20
N THR A 986 27.00 8.56 -25.81
CA THR A 986 26.91 9.84 -26.53
C THR A 986 25.53 10.43 -26.30
N GLY A 987 25.46 11.75 -26.09
CA GLY A 987 24.19 12.45 -25.89
C GLY A 987 23.32 12.51 -27.15
N VAL A 988 22.00 12.56 -26.95
CA VAL A 988 20.98 12.71 -28.00
C VAL A 988 20.01 13.82 -27.58
N ASN A 989 19.86 14.85 -28.42
CA ASN A 989 19.01 16.03 -28.15
C ASN A 989 17.62 15.95 -28.81
N ASN A 990 17.28 14.82 -29.43
CA ASN A 990 15.96 14.61 -30.03
C ASN A 990 15.21 13.56 -29.21
N ASP A 991 14.42 14.03 -28.25
CA ASP A 991 13.61 13.21 -27.37
C ASP A 991 12.25 12.81 -27.94
N GLY A 992 11.97 13.10 -29.22
CA GLY A 992 10.72 12.72 -29.89
C GLY A 992 10.52 11.22 -30.14
N TRP A 993 11.52 10.37 -29.84
CA TRP A 993 11.41 8.91 -30.00
C TRP A 993 10.64 8.25 -28.85
N THR A 994 9.91 7.17 -29.15
CA THR A 994 9.19 6.37 -28.16
C THR A 994 9.72 4.94 -28.11
N GLU A 995 9.66 4.32 -26.94
CA GLU A 995 10.06 2.94 -26.66
C GLU A 995 9.52 1.93 -27.68
N THR A 996 8.23 2.00 -27.99
CA THR A 996 7.54 1.13 -28.96
C THR A 996 7.62 1.60 -30.41
N GLY A 997 8.00 2.86 -30.66
CA GLY A 997 8.04 3.45 -32.01
C GLY A 997 9.42 3.45 -32.66
N ILE A 998 10.50 3.38 -31.88
CA ILE A 998 11.88 3.44 -32.38
C ILE A 998 12.29 2.17 -33.14
N ASN A 999 12.93 2.36 -34.28
CA ASN A 999 13.52 1.34 -35.14
C ASN A 999 14.76 1.96 -35.85
N TRP A 1000 15.48 1.20 -36.67
CA TRP A 1000 16.73 1.69 -37.28
C TRP A 1000 16.52 2.86 -38.26
N LEU A 1001 15.34 2.98 -38.88
CA LEU A 1001 15.04 4.02 -39.88
C LEU A 1001 14.63 5.37 -39.27
N ASN A 1002 14.12 5.39 -38.03
CA ASN A 1002 13.71 6.61 -37.33
C ASN A 1002 14.53 6.90 -36.04
N ALA A 1003 15.56 6.10 -35.75
CA ALA A 1003 16.43 6.31 -34.59
C ALA A 1003 17.11 7.69 -34.63
N PRO A 1004 17.08 8.47 -33.53
CA PRO A 1004 17.68 9.80 -33.50
C PRO A 1004 19.22 9.72 -33.56
N ALA A 1005 19.84 10.75 -34.14
CA ALA A 1005 21.30 10.81 -34.27
C ALA A 1005 21.98 11.23 -32.95
N ALA A 1006 23.23 10.77 -32.78
CA ALA A 1006 24.16 11.34 -31.81
C ALA A 1006 24.26 12.87 -31.99
N SER A 1007 24.15 13.61 -30.88
CA SER A 1007 24.11 15.08 -30.89
C SER A 1007 25.41 15.73 -30.43
N GLY A 1008 26.49 14.95 -30.27
CA GLY A 1008 27.80 15.44 -29.84
C GLY A 1008 28.90 14.39 -29.97
N LYS A 1009 30.03 14.65 -29.30
CA LYS A 1009 31.11 13.65 -29.12
C LYS A 1009 30.72 12.61 -28.07
N ILE A 1010 31.47 11.52 -28.02
CA ILE A 1010 31.43 10.56 -26.90
C ILE A 1010 31.62 11.32 -25.59
N LEU A 1011 30.74 11.04 -24.61
CA LEU A 1011 30.78 11.62 -23.27
C LEU A 1011 31.85 10.90 -22.43
N ASP A 1012 31.73 9.58 -22.35
CA ASP A 1012 32.69 8.67 -21.71
C ASP A 1012 32.65 7.28 -22.38
N SER A 1013 33.65 6.45 -22.12
CA SER A 1013 33.71 5.06 -22.60
C SER A 1013 34.42 4.10 -21.65
N VAL A 1014 33.84 2.90 -21.50
CA VAL A 1014 34.24 1.88 -20.52
C VAL A 1014 34.54 0.54 -21.21
N LYS A 1015 35.32 -0.31 -20.54
CA LYS A 1015 35.70 -1.64 -21.03
C LYS A 1015 34.82 -2.74 -20.45
N VAL A 1016 34.04 -3.40 -21.31
CA VAL A 1016 33.10 -4.47 -20.97
C VAL A 1016 33.70 -5.85 -21.31
N GLY A 1017 33.80 -6.70 -20.29
CA GLY A 1017 34.29 -8.09 -20.39
C GLY A 1017 33.15 -9.11 -20.21
N ASN A 1018 33.47 -10.40 -20.12
CA ASN A 1018 32.49 -11.49 -20.02
C ASN A 1018 31.82 -11.66 -18.64
N GLN A 1019 32.13 -10.80 -17.66
CA GLN A 1019 31.54 -10.84 -16.33
C GLN A 1019 30.35 -9.87 -16.25
N ALA A 1020 29.21 -10.39 -15.78
CA ALA A 1020 27.98 -9.63 -15.59
C ALA A 1020 28.11 -8.69 -14.38
N LYS A 1021 28.10 -7.38 -14.63
CA LYS A 1021 28.17 -6.33 -13.60
C LYS A 1021 27.66 -4.99 -14.14
N TYR A 1022 27.50 -4.02 -13.25
CA TYR A 1022 27.38 -2.62 -13.65
C TYR A 1022 28.69 -2.10 -14.23
N TYR A 1023 28.55 -1.27 -15.26
CA TYR A 1023 29.58 -0.38 -15.78
C TYR A 1023 29.08 1.05 -15.64
N GLU A 1024 29.91 1.94 -15.11
CA GLU A 1024 29.62 3.37 -15.01
C GLU A 1024 30.22 4.12 -16.20
N LEU A 1025 29.56 5.20 -16.60
CA LEU A 1025 29.99 6.16 -17.63
C LEU A 1025 29.69 7.57 -17.11
N ASP A 1026 30.66 8.48 -17.11
CA ASP A 1026 30.42 9.88 -16.75
C ASP A 1026 29.60 10.58 -17.85
N VAL A 1027 28.52 11.24 -17.45
CA VAL A 1027 27.61 11.98 -18.33
C VAL A 1027 27.30 13.38 -17.77
N THR A 1028 28.03 13.81 -16.76
CA THR A 1028 27.79 14.99 -15.91
C THR A 1028 27.40 16.24 -16.70
N ASP A 1029 28.22 16.64 -17.67
CA ASP A 1029 28.02 17.91 -18.38
C ASP A 1029 26.86 17.87 -19.38
N PHE A 1030 26.56 16.71 -19.95
CA PHE A 1030 25.38 16.53 -20.80
C PHE A 1030 24.10 16.62 -19.99
N VAL A 1031 24.04 15.97 -18.81
CA VAL A 1031 22.85 16.00 -17.95
C VAL A 1031 22.64 17.39 -17.35
N LYS A 1032 23.72 18.11 -17.00
CA LYS A 1032 23.65 19.54 -16.63
C LYS A 1032 23.05 20.40 -17.76
N ALA A 1033 23.46 20.17 -19.01
CA ALA A 1033 22.92 20.89 -20.15
C ALA A 1033 21.42 20.62 -20.36
N GLN A 1034 20.99 19.35 -20.32
CA GLN A 1034 19.56 19.02 -20.48
C GLN A 1034 18.69 19.47 -19.32
N LEU A 1035 19.20 19.46 -18.07
CA LEU A 1035 18.48 20.00 -16.93
C LEU A 1035 18.18 21.52 -17.08
N ALA A 1036 19.06 22.25 -17.75
CA ALA A 1036 18.84 23.67 -18.08
C ALA A 1036 17.94 23.88 -19.31
N GLY A 1037 17.64 22.82 -20.06
CA GLY A 1037 16.80 22.81 -21.26
C GLY A 1037 15.42 22.19 -21.00
N ASP A 1038 15.10 21.13 -21.74
CA ASP A 1038 13.81 20.42 -21.70
C ASP A 1038 13.68 19.39 -20.57
N LYS A 1039 14.72 19.24 -19.74
CA LYS A 1039 14.80 18.30 -18.61
C LYS A 1039 14.69 16.82 -18.99
N THR A 1040 15.05 16.47 -20.22
CA THR A 1040 15.09 15.07 -20.67
C THR A 1040 16.51 14.68 -21.10
N ALA A 1041 17.02 13.56 -20.59
CA ALA A 1041 18.35 13.06 -20.95
C ALA A 1041 18.25 11.77 -21.78
N SER A 1042 18.29 11.91 -23.12
CA SER A 1042 18.50 10.77 -24.03
C SER A 1042 19.99 10.47 -24.26
N PHE A 1043 20.34 9.19 -24.23
CA PHE A 1043 21.68 8.66 -24.50
C PHE A 1043 21.64 7.60 -25.59
N LEU A 1044 22.71 7.57 -26.39
CA LEU A 1044 23.01 6.53 -27.37
C LEU A 1044 24.28 5.78 -26.93
N LEU A 1045 24.15 4.47 -26.72
CA LEU A 1045 25.24 3.55 -26.42
C LEU A 1045 25.71 2.80 -27.68
N THR A 1046 27.01 2.83 -27.95
CA THR A 1046 27.64 2.20 -29.12
C THR A 1046 28.98 1.55 -28.76
N ASN A 1047 29.49 0.68 -29.64
CA ASN A 1047 30.91 0.39 -29.70
C ASN A 1047 31.51 1.26 -30.83
N PRO A 1048 32.48 2.16 -30.55
CA PRO A 1048 33.11 3.01 -31.56
C PRO A 1048 34.14 2.29 -32.44
N LYS A 1049 34.39 0.99 -32.24
CA LYS A 1049 35.27 0.16 -33.07
C LYS A 1049 34.52 -1.03 -33.64
N ASP A 1050 34.82 -1.45 -34.87
CA ASP A 1050 34.28 -2.70 -35.43
C ASP A 1050 35.02 -3.93 -34.88
N ASP A 1051 34.86 -4.16 -33.57
CA ASP A 1051 35.34 -5.39 -32.90
C ASP A 1051 34.52 -6.64 -33.30
N ASN A 1052 33.36 -6.46 -33.95
CA ASN A 1052 32.38 -7.49 -34.27
C ASN A 1052 31.93 -8.35 -33.07
N VAL A 1053 31.76 -7.74 -31.89
CA VAL A 1053 31.36 -8.44 -30.65
C VAL A 1053 30.04 -7.90 -30.07
N ARG A 1054 29.12 -8.81 -29.70
CA ARG A 1054 27.87 -8.50 -29.01
C ARG A 1054 28.12 -8.21 -27.53
N LEU A 1055 27.79 -6.99 -27.12
CA LEU A 1055 27.48 -6.66 -25.73
C LEU A 1055 25.98 -6.85 -25.48
N TYR A 1056 25.69 -7.41 -24.31
CA TYR A 1056 24.35 -7.67 -23.78
C TYR A 1056 24.19 -6.88 -22.48
N PHE A 1057 23.09 -6.15 -22.34
CA PHE A 1057 22.73 -5.41 -21.13
C PHE A 1057 21.27 -5.71 -20.75
N MET A 1058 20.90 -5.48 -19.49
CA MET A 1058 19.50 -5.54 -19.07
C MET A 1058 18.74 -4.29 -19.54
N SER A 1059 17.48 -4.45 -19.94
CA SER A 1059 16.55 -3.35 -20.21
C SER A 1059 15.76 -2.96 -18.95
N ARG A 1060 14.91 -1.94 -19.07
CA ARG A 1060 13.92 -1.55 -18.07
C ARG A 1060 12.91 -2.65 -17.70
N GLU A 1061 12.48 -3.45 -18.67
CA GLU A 1061 11.52 -4.54 -18.47
C GLU A 1061 12.12 -5.63 -17.60
N ASN A 1062 13.46 -5.73 -17.61
CA ASN A 1062 14.22 -6.56 -16.70
C ASN A 1062 14.46 -5.85 -15.37
N LYS A 1063 13.48 -6.02 -14.46
CA LYS A 1063 13.50 -5.44 -13.09
C LYS A 1063 14.74 -5.80 -12.26
N SER A 1064 15.52 -6.82 -12.67
CA SER A 1064 16.78 -7.20 -12.04
C SER A 1064 17.96 -6.50 -12.69
N ASN A 1065 18.36 -5.36 -12.12
CA ASN A 1065 19.46 -4.47 -12.57
C ASN A 1065 19.19 -3.70 -13.88
N PRO A 1066 18.09 -2.93 -13.98
CA PRO A 1066 17.84 -2.06 -15.13
C PRO A 1066 18.89 -0.93 -15.26
N PRO A 1067 18.94 -0.21 -16.40
CA PRO A 1067 19.74 1.01 -16.55
C PRO A 1067 19.38 2.06 -15.48
N GLN A 1068 20.37 2.86 -15.04
CA GLN A 1068 20.20 3.92 -14.05
C GLN A 1068 21.00 5.17 -14.43
N LEU A 1069 20.46 6.35 -14.11
CA LEU A 1069 21.20 7.60 -14.12
C LEU A 1069 21.33 8.09 -12.67
N VAL A 1070 22.55 8.13 -12.15
CA VAL A 1070 22.87 8.39 -10.74
C VAL A 1070 23.42 9.81 -10.61
N VAL A 1071 22.82 10.65 -9.76
CA VAL A 1071 22.99 12.11 -9.83
C VAL A 1071 23.23 12.74 -8.45
N GLU A 1072 24.43 13.28 -8.24
CA GLU A 1072 24.88 13.87 -6.99
C GLU A 1072 24.29 15.29 -6.78
N LYS A 1073 23.75 15.55 -5.59
CA LYS A 1073 23.14 16.83 -5.20
C LYS A 1073 24.04 17.60 -4.20
N GLN A 1074 23.90 18.93 -4.16
CA GLN A 1074 24.78 19.79 -3.36
C GLN A 1074 24.31 19.91 -1.90
N SER A 1075 25.26 19.81 -0.97
CA SER A 1075 25.04 20.10 0.44
C SER A 1075 24.60 21.54 0.71
N SER A 1076 23.56 21.65 1.55
CA SER A 1076 23.10 22.89 2.18
C SER A 1076 23.81 23.16 3.52
N SER A 1077 24.86 22.41 3.87
CA SER A 1077 25.62 22.56 5.12
C SER A 1077 26.27 23.94 5.28
N ALA A 1078 26.69 24.57 4.17
CA ALA A 1078 27.19 25.95 4.19
C ALA A 1078 26.10 27.02 4.38
N ALA A 1079 24.82 26.67 4.23
CA ALA A 1079 23.68 27.57 4.40
C ALA A 1079 22.91 27.35 5.72
N ARG A 1080 22.95 26.13 6.27
CA ARG A 1080 22.17 25.75 7.46
C ARG A 1080 22.81 26.10 8.80
N ILE A 1081 24.14 26.28 8.86
CA ILE A 1081 24.84 26.79 10.06
C ILE A 1081 24.37 28.20 10.46
N ALA A 1082 23.77 28.95 9.52
CA ALA A 1082 23.19 30.29 9.78
C ALA A 1082 21.69 30.27 10.18
N ALA A 1083 21.08 29.10 10.36
CA ALA A 1083 19.62 28.95 10.47
C ALA A 1083 19.11 28.23 11.74
N SER A 1084 20.01 27.86 12.65
CA SER A 1084 19.70 27.01 13.81
C SER A 1084 20.22 27.60 15.13
N ILE A 1085 19.70 28.78 15.50
CA ILE A 1085 19.68 29.25 16.89
C ILE A 1085 18.22 29.63 17.17
N GLU A 1086 17.66 29.11 18.26
CA GLU A 1086 16.34 29.53 18.77
C GLU A 1086 16.38 30.99 19.28
N PRO A 1087 15.30 31.63 19.78
CA PRO A 1087 15.25 33.09 19.90
C PRO A 1087 16.10 33.67 21.06
N GLU A 1088 17.41 33.69 20.88
CA GLU A 1088 18.25 34.73 21.46
C GLU A 1088 17.69 36.10 21.09
N LYS A 1089 17.87 37.07 22.00
CA LYS A 1089 17.61 38.48 21.69
C LYS A 1089 18.41 38.84 20.45
N ARG A 1090 17.74 39.10 19.32
CA ARG A 1090 18.40 39.58 18.10
C ARG A 1090 19.28 40.78 18.46
N THR A 1091 20.58 40.63 18.28
CA THR A 1091 21.55 41.70 18.47
C THR A 1091 21.27 42.82 17.46
N ALA A 1092 21.57 44.06 17.84
CA ALA A 1092 21.13 45.25 17.11
C ALA A 1092 21.98 45.55 15.84
N ASP A 1093 22.51 44.51 15.20
CA ASP A 1093 23.60 44.62 14.24
C ASP A 1093 23.15 45.02 12.83
N ASP A 1094 21.97 44.61 12.36
CA ASP A 1094 21.47 44.92 11.00
C ASP A 1094 20.02 45.46 11.05
N SER A 1095 19.69 46.37 10.14
CA SER A 1095 18.37 46.97 10.04
C SER A 1095 17.37 45.98 9.41
N TYR A 1096 16.09 46.06 9.77
CA TYR A 1096 15.08 45.18 9.16
C TYR A 1096 13.73 45.87 8.98
N ILE A 1097 12.97 45.37 8.00
CA ILE A 1097 11.62 45.85 7.65
C ILE A 1097 10.55 44.77 7.81
N TYR A 1098 9.36 45.17 8.25
CA TYR A 1098 8.19 44.31 8.41
C TYR A 1098 6.87 45.11 8.26
N PRO A 1099 5.82 44.60 7.57
CA PRO A 1099 5.82 43.39 6.76
C PRO A 1099 6.68 43.55 5.50
N ASN A 1100 7.04 42.43 4.88
CA ASN A 1100 7.73 42.37 3.60
C ASN A 1100 7.27 41.05 2.92
N PRO A 1101 6.32 41.06 1.97
CA PRO A 1101 5.87 42.20 1.17
C PRO A 1101 5.15 43.35 1.90
N VAL A 1102 5.26 44.53 1.30
CA VAL A 1102 4.68 45.81 1.70
C VAL A 1102 3.48 46.13 0.81
N LYS A 1103 2.37 46.58 1.40
CA LYS A 1103 1.26 47.23 0.68
C LYS A 1103 1.36 48.75 0.78
N ASP A 1104 0.76 49.31 1.82
CA ASP A 1104 0.61 50.75 2.05
C ASP A 1104 1.66 51.32 3.02
N HIS A 1105 2.20 50.51 3.92
CA HIS A 1105 3.21 50.91 4.90
C HIS A 1105 4.12 49.74 5.30
N PHE A 1106 5.30 50.09 5.82
CA PHE A 1106 6.16 49.14 6.55
C PHE A 1106 6.64 49.76 7.86
N PHE A 1107 7.09 48.91 8.76
CA PHE A 1107 7.87 49.26 9.93
C PHE A 1107 9.34 48.98 9.66
N ILE A 1108 10.24 49.82 10.16
CA ILE A 1108 11.69 49.63 10.10
C ILE A 1108 12.30 49.83 11.49
N GLN A 1109 13.17 48.90 11.90
CA GLN A 1109 14.13 49.14 12.97
C GLN A 1109 15.51 49.31 12.32
N ILE A 1110 16.22 50.36 12.73
CA ILE A 1110 17.55 50.70 12.22
C ILE A 1110 18.61 50.10 13.14
N SER A 1111 19.68 49.56 12.55
CA SER A 1111 20.88 49.03 13.21
C SER A 1111 21.59 50.05 14.09
N ASP A 1112 22.20 49.59 15.18
CA ASP A 1112 23.07 50.38 16.05
C ASP A 1112 24.41 50.77 15.36
N LYS A 1113 24.73 50.19 14.19
CA LYS A 1113 25.80 50.67 13.30
C LYS A 1113 25.51 52.09 12.80
N HIS A 1114 24.24 52.44 12.55
CA HIS A 1114 23.84 53.76 12.06
C HIS A 1114 23.77 54.81 13.18
N GLN A 1115 24.94 55.14 13.74
CA GLN A 1115 25.11 56.26 14.66
C GLN A 1115 24.74 57.60 13.99
N GLY A 1116 23.99 58.45 14.70
CA GLY A 1116 23.63 59.81 14.28
C GLY A 1116 22.34 59.90 13.45
N HIS A 1117 22.35 60.76 12.42
CA HIS A 1117 21.23 60.92 11.50
C HIS A 1117 21.21 59.80 10.45
N ALA A 1118 20.12 59.03 10.42
CA ALA A 1118 19.87 58.06 9.36
C ALA A 1118 18.83 58.61 8.35
N GLN A 1119 19.15 58.46 7.06
CA GLN A 1119 18.25 58.69 5.94
C GLN A 1119 17.75 57.36 5.39
N LEU A 1120 16.49 57.34 4.93
CA LEU A 1120 15.88 56.19 4.26
C LEU A 1120 15.64 56.52 2.80
N LEU A 1121 16.35 55.85 1.88
CA LEU A 1121 16.31 56.10 0.45
C LEU A 1121 15.79 54.87 -0.32
N LEU A 1122 14.69 55.00 -1.04
CA LEU A 1122 14.11 53.92 -1.82
C LEU A 1122 14.46 54.04 -3.30
N THR A 1123 15.21 53.07 -3.82
CA THR A 1123 15.58 53.00 -5.23
C THR A 1123 14.63 52.07 -6.00
N LYS A 1124 14.04 52.64 -7.05
CA LYS A 1124 13.15 51.97 -8.01
C LYS A 1124 13.95 51.19 -9.06
N LEU A 1125 13.30 50.21 -9.71
CA LEU A 1125 13.91 49.39 -10.78
C LEU A 1125 14.41 50.20 -12.00
N ASN A 1126 13.97 51.45 -12.17
CA ASN A 1126 14.46 52.38 -13.19
C ASN A 1126 15.66 53.24 -12.73
N GLY A 1127 16.25 52.95 -11.57
CA GLY A 1127 17.37 53.70 -10.99
C GLY A 1127 16.99 55.01 -10.29
N GLN A 1128 15.69 55.36 -10.20
CA GLN A 1128 15.27 56.56 -9.47
C GLN A 1128 15.21 56.30 -7.96
N THR A 1129 16.00 57.06 -7.20
CA THR A 1129 16.02 57.02 -5.73
C THR A 1129 15.16 58.15 -5.14
N HIS A 1130 14.31 57.82 -4.18
CA HIS A 1130 13.48 58.76 -3.42
C HIS A 1130 13.85 58.74 -1.94
N LEU A 1131 14.10 59.91 -1.33
CA LEU A 1131 14.18 60.03 0.13
C LEU A 1131 12.79 59.81 0.73
N LEU A 1132 12.62 58.75 1.52
CA LEU A 1132 11.39 58.46 2.26
C LEU A 1132 11.33 59.26 3.58
N ARG A 1133 12.48 59.42 4.25
CA ARG A 1133 12.55 60.07 5.57
C ARG A 1133 13.97 60.47 5.98
N GLN A 1134 14.06 61.47 6.86
CA GLN A 1134 15.26 61.91 7.56
C GLN A 1134 14.88 62.20 9.02
N GLU A 1135 15.44 61.47 9.99
CA GLU A 1135 15.03 61.51 11.41
C GLU A 1135 16.24 61.67 12.36
N ASN A 1136 15.97 61.94 13.64
CA ASN A 1136 16.96 61.92 14.73
C ASN A 1136 16.86 60.57 15.46
N HIS A 1137 17.84 59.68 15.31
CA HIS A 1137 17.80 58.36 15.94
C HIS A 1137 18.60 58.26 17.24
N LYS A 1138 18.07 57.42 18.14
CA LYS A 1138 18.82 56.79 19.22
C LYS A 1138 18.87 55.29 18.92
N ALA A 1139 20.01 54.69 19.22
CA ALA A 1139 20.26 53.25 19.15
C ALA A 1139 19.29 52.43 20.03
N GLY A 1140 19.18 51.13 19.74
CA GLY A 1140 18.55 50.10 20.56
C GLY A 1140 17.06 49.86 20.32
N GLU A 1141 16.21 50.86 20.57
CA GLU A 1141 14.80 50.59 20.95
C GLU A 1141 13.72 51.40 20.18
N LYS A 1142 13.92 51.73 18.88
CA LYS A 1142 12.86 52.40 18.10
C LYS A 1142 12.60 51.83 16.70
N THR A 1143 11.54 51.05 16.62
CA THR A 1143 10.82 50.74 15.38
C THR A 1143 10.04 51.98 14.89
N MET A 1144 10.28 52.42 13.65
CA MET A 1144 9.53 53.49 12.98
C MET A 1144 8.48 52.92 12.03
N LYS A 1145 7.32 53.59 11.89
CA LYS A 1145 6.39 53.36 10.77
C LYS A 1145 6.71 54.29 9.59
N VAL A 1146 6.87 53.73 8.40
CA VAL A 1146 7.06 54.45 7.12
C VAL A 1146 5.83 54.23 6.25
N ASN A 1147 5.20 55.31 5.79
CA ASN A 1147 4.05 55.28 4.88
C ASN A 1147 4.55 55.30 3.42
N MET A 1148 3.96 54.44 2.59
CA MET A 1148 4.30 54.27 1.17
C MET A 1148 3.19 54.66 0.20
N ALA A 1149 1.98 54.95 0.70
CA ALA A 1149 0.79 55.23 -0.13
C ALA A 1149 1.01 56.36 -1.16
N ASP A 1150 1.74 57.41 -0.79
CA ASP A 1150 1.97 58.59 -1.64
C ASP A 1150 2.88 58.30 -2.86
N PHE A 1151 3.67 57.23 -2.82
CA PHE A 1151 4.69 56.93 -3.85
C PHE A 1151 4.17 56.14 -5.06
N ARG A 1152 2.94 55.60 -4.98
CA ARG A 1152 2.24 54.84 -6.04
C ARG A 1152 3.14 53.81 -6.75
N LEU A 1153 3.75 52.92 -5.97
CA LEU A 1153 4.69 51.92 -6.49
C LEU A 1153 3.95 50.72 -7.11
N PRO A 1154 4.30 50.30 -8.33
CA PRO A 1154 3.89 48.98 -8.86
C PRO A 1154 4.41 47.84 -7.97
N ALA A 1155 3.70 46.71 -7.96
CA ALA A 1155 4.19 45.49 -7.34
C ALA A 1155 5.54 45.04 -7.95
N GLY A 1156 6.47 44.60 -7.12
CA GLY A 1156 7.84 44.25 -7.55
C GLY A 1156 8.89 44.37 -6.46
N LYS A 1157 10.16 44.22 -6.83
CA LYS A 1157 11.31 44.36 -5.93
C LYS A 1157 11.91 45.77 -5.99
N TYR A 1158 12.28 46.29 -4.83
CA TYR A 1158 12.89 47.60 -4.61
C TYR A 1158 14.08 47.47 -3.65
N LEU A 1159 14.98 48.45 -3.67
CA LEU A 1159 16.12 48.52 -2.74
C LEU A 1159 15.91 49.70 -1.80
N LEU A 1160 15.75 49.41 -0.50
CA LEU A 1160 15.67 50.40 0.57
C LEU A 1160 17.05 50.54 1.21
N GLN A 1161 17.72 51.66 0.93
CA GLN A 1161 19.02 52.02 1.46
C GLN A 1161 18.84 52.80 2.77
N VAL A 1162 19.48 52.33 3.84
CA VAL A 1162 19.62 53.03 5.12
C VAL A 1162 21.01 53.66 5.13
N LYS A 1163 21.11 54.97 5.34
CA LYS A 1163 22.38 55.70 5.22
C LYS A 1163 22.57 56.67 6.38
N SER A 1164 23.65 56.49 7.13
CA SER A 1164 24.14 57.48 8.11
C SER A 1164 25.44 58.13 7.60
N GLU A 1165 26.12 58.91 8.44
CA GLU A 1165 27.35 59.64 8.06
C GLU A 1165 28.51 58.69 7.73
N ASN A 1166 28.59 57.53 8.38
CA ASN A 1166 29.71 56.59 8.28
C ASN A 1166 29.33 55.18 7.80
N GLU A 1167 28.03 54.82 7.79
CA GLU A 1167 27.57 53.47 7.48
C GLU A 1167 26.42 53.50 6.45
N GLU A 1168 26.37 52.50 5.57
CA GLU A 1168 25.33 52.34 4.54
C GLU A 1168 24.91 50.87 4.40
N GLU A 1169 23.62 50.62 4.51
CA GLU A 1169 23.00 49.29 4.48
C GLU A 1169 21.90 49.27 3.39
N VAL A 1170 21.67 48.13 2.74
CA VAL A 1170 20.67 48.00 1.66
C VAL A 1170 19.78 46.78 1.87
N LEU A 1171 18.49 47.04 2.09
CA LEU A 1171 17.44 46.05 2.35
C LEU A 1171 16.61 45.79 1.08
N GLN A 1172 16.30 44.54 0.77
CA GLN A 1172 15.40 44.20 -0.34
C GLN A 1172 13.93 44.30 0.11
N MET A 1173 13.22 45.31 -0.39
CA MET A 1173 11.80 45.51 -0.15
C MET A 1173 10.97 44.94 -1.31
N ILE A 1174 9.95 44.14 -1.01
CA ILE A 1174 8.96 43.67 -1.99
C ILE A 1174 7.70 44.51 -1.80
N VAL A 1175 7.15 45.08 -2.87
CA VAL A 1175 5.81 45.69 -2.87
C VAL A 1175 4.85 44.71 -3.52
N SER A 1176 3.66 44.55 -2.92
CA SER A 1176 2.53 43.78 -3.45
C SER A 1176 1.35 44.69 -3.78
N GLU A 1177 0.54 44.29 -4.77
CA GLU A 1177 -0.81 44.84 -4.99
C GLU A 1177 -1.67 44.68 -3.73
#